data_AF-A0A959MH05-F1
#
_entry.id   AF-A0A959MH05-F1
#
_cell.length_a   1.000
_cell.length_b   1.000
_cell.length_c   1.000
_cell.angle_alpha   90.00
_cell.angle_beta   90.00
_cell.angle_gamma   90.00
#
_symmetry.space_group_name_H-M   'P 1'
#
loop_
_entity.id
_entity.type
_entity.pdbx_description
1 polymer ?
#
loop_
_entity_poly.entity_id
_entity_poly.type
_entity_poly.pdbx_seq_one_letter_code
_entity_poly.pdbx_strand_id
1 'polypeptide(L)'
;MIQSRSAGQAKAYFSDALLKSDYYVNDQELQGFWGGRMAARLGLGSETTKDDFFALCENVHPMTGEKLTPRTQENRTVGYDINFHAPKSVSVLHAVSGDDHILDLFRESVTEIMTEIEHDSKTRIRRNGIYDDRPTGELLWAHFVHQTARPVEGHLPDPHLHSHCYVMNATWDNVEERIKAGQFRDIKRNMPCYQAKFHKVLADRLTDHGYQTRKTTTSFDVKGVPQRVIDLFSKRTDEIGRAAKEKGITDPKEKDALGAKTRAKKQKGASMTELRSDWIAQIRALPAEKGGDGDRIVRHAPDAEKSTLTAQDFVDYAIEHCFERASVMDGRRVLAVAYTRAIGHAEVSAKEIEDAFAADPRIVNVMEGGREMCTTRDVLSEEKRMVDTARRDQGNIPPLYETAPETDLMGQQGQAVAHILTTRDRVSIIRGKAGTGKTTLMKEAVRLIEEAGKSVITVAPTARAARGVLKEEGFENATTVAHLLVDPGLQAQLKDQVLWVDEAGLLGTKDMTALLDLTARMNARLVLAGDTRQHASVVRGDALRILNTVAGIPVAEVSKIYRQQREQFRSAVEDLGEGRVDKAFAKLDEMGSIRDMQDSTSSLVDDYMDTLLRGKTGLVISPTHEQGDEITGQIREKLRDNGKLGIKEIAVKRLHNRHFTDAEKSDAHNFTPGDIVQFSQNAPGFVRGSQWKVVHAGDSAVQVRNDDGTTRTLPLDKRDRFDVLSESTIPLSKGDQLRITRNGFDAEKKPLNNGDILTVLSVYKSGRIKLQNQQSKNIYTIDADFGHLAHAHCITSYAAQGKTVDEVFVYQPAATFPATDAKQFYVSVSRARDAVHIYTDDKEDLLHHAAELRDRQSALELIGRSRHAELVHHLRHTTPDTTPPAPPPPRKGRDGHEPEI
;
A
#
# COMPACT_ATOMS: atom_id res chain seq x y z
N MET A 1 0.95 17.23 8.84
CA MET A 1 -0.18 18.19 8.76
C MET A 1 -1.15 17.94 9.92
N ILE A 2 -1.28 18.89 10.84
CA ILE A 2 -2.12 18.80 12.06
C ILE A 2 -3.25 19.82 11.95
N GLN A 3 -4.50 19.43 12.24
CA GLN A 3 -5.68 20.30 12.12
C GLN A 3 -6.02 20.97 13.46
N SER A 4 -6.30 22.28 13.45
CA SER A 4 -6.93 22.97 14.59
C SER A 4 -8.44 23.14 14.35
N ARG A 5 -9.26 22.65 15.30
CA ARG A 5 -10.73 22.61 15.20
C ARG A 5 -11.43 23.74 15.95
N SER A 6 -10.69 24.61 16.64
CA SER A 6 -11.23 25.79 17.33
C SER A 6 -10.21 26.92 17.45
N ALA A 7 -10.71 28.15 17.63
CA ALA A 7 -9.87 29.33 17.82
C ALA A 7 -9.03 29.23 19.10
N GLY A 8 -9.62 28.75 20.20
CA GLY A 8 -8.90 28.51 21.45
C GLY A 8 -7.73 27.52 21.27
N GLN A 9 -7.95 26.42 20.53
CA GLN A 9 -6.90 25.46 20.23
C GLN A 9 -5.77 26.10 19.40
N ALA A 10 -6.11 26.87 18.36
CA ALA A 10 -5.13 27.53 17.49
C ALA A 10 -4.32 28.59 18.25
N LYS A 11 -4.97 29.41 19.09
CA LYS A 11 -4.32 30.45 19.92
C LYS A 11 -3.40 29.86 20.98
N ALA A 12 -3.82 28.78 21.63
CA ALA A 12 -3.00 28.05 22.58
C ALA A 12 -1.79 27.43 21.87
N TYR A 13 -2.01 26.81 20.70
CA TYR A 13 -0.94 26.25 19.89
C TYR A 13 0.10 27.30 19.47
N PHE A 14 -0.36 28.47 19.01
CA PHE A 14 0.53 29.60 18.72
C PHE A 14 1.36 30.04 19.93
N SER A 15 0.70 30.24 21.06
CA SER A 15 1.32 30.79 22.28
C SER A 15 2.26 29.81 22.99
N ASP A 16 2.01 28.51 22.88
CA ASP A 16 2.72 27.47 23.65
C ASP A 16 3.66 26.62 22.80
N ALA A 17 3.41 26.51 21.49
CA ALA A 17 4.16 25.63 20.59
C ALA A 17 4.83 26.37 19.42
N LEU A 18 4.30 27.48 18.92
CA LEU A 18 4.96 28.22 17.83
C LEU A 18 5.97 29.25 18.35
N LEU A 19 5.59 30.04 19.35
CA LEU A 19 6.43 31.11 19.92
C LEU A 19 7.50 30.61 20.92
N LYS A 20 7.28 29.47 21.59
CA LYS A 20 8.02 29.07 22.81
C LYS A 20 8.75 27.72 22.75
N SER A 21 8.75 27.07 21.60
CA SER A 21 9.19 25.67 21.47
C SER A 21 10.69 25.45 21.35
N ASP A 22 11.53 26.46 21.19
CA ASP A 22 12.94 26.28 21.53
C ASP A 22 13.05 26.36 23.05
N TYR A 23 12.84 25.19 23.67
CA TYR A 23 12.49 24.98 25.09
C TYR A 23 13.44 25.60 26.13
N TYR A 24 14.51 26.29 25.70
CA TYR A 24 15.61 26.71 26.54
C TYR A 24 16.24 28.07 26.17
N VAL A 25 15.75 28.80 25.16
CA VAL A 25 16.20 30.19 24.92
C VAL A 25 15.65 31.10 26.03
N ASN A 26 16.51 31.89 26.68
CA ASN A 26 16.13 32.85 27.73
C ASN A 26 15.01 33.79 27.26
N ASP A 27 13.75 33.51 27.63
CA ASP A 27 12.54 34.35 27.48
C ASP A 27 12.32 35.10 26.14
N GLN A 28 13.07 34.80 25.07
CA GLN A 28 12.88 35.39 23.74
C GLN A 28 11.89 34.54 22.94
N GLU A 29 10.74 35.15 22.62
CA GLU A 29 9.76 34.55 21.71
C GLU A 29 10.38 34.42 20.30
N LEU A 30 10.16 33.26 19.68
CA LEU A 30 10.58 33.03 18.29
C LEU A 30 9.80 33.96 17.34
N GLN A 31 10.53 34.69 16.50
CA GLN A 31 9.92 35.56 15.50
C GLN A 31 9.35 34.71 14.35
N GLY A 32 8.03 34.80 14.15
CA GLY A 32 7.35 34.21 13.00
C GLY A 32 7.27 35.16 11.82
N PHE A 33 7.11 34.61 10.62
CA PHE A 33 6.95 35.39 9.40
C PHE A 33 5.75 34.92 8.58
N TRP A 34 5.01 35.87 8.03
CA TRP A 34 3.90 35.59 7.13
C TRP A 34 4.41 35.16 5.75
N GLY A 35 3.74 34.18 5.16
CA GLY A 35 3.95 33.74 3.79
C GLY A 35 2.63 33.59 3.04
N GLY A 36 2.75 33.53 1.71
CA GLY A 36 1.63 33.36 0.79
C GLY A 36 1.05 34.66 0.28
N ARG A 37 0.40 34.60 -0.88
CA ARG A 37 -0.22 35.74 -1.57
C ARG A 37 -1.32 36.40 -0.73
N MET A 38 -1.99 35.63 0.14
CA MET A 38 -3.00 36.19 1.04
C MET A 38 -2.41 37.19 2.05
N ALA A 39 -1.12 37.06 2.43
CA ALA A 39 -0.51 38.00 3.37
C ALA A 39 -0.51 39.43 2.78
N ALA A 40 -0.08 39.56 1.52
CA ALA A 40 -0.13 40.82 0.79
C ALA A 40 -1.58 41.31 0.59
N ARG A 41 -2.51 40.41 0.25
CA ARG A 41 -3.94 40.75 0.06
C ARG A 41 -4.57 41.34 1.32
N LEU A 42 -4.21 40.84 2.49
CA LEU A 42 -4.73 41.29 3.77
C LEU A 42 -3.98 42.51 4.32
N GLY A 43 -2.93 42.97 3.64
CA GLY A 43 -2.08 44.08 4.09
C GLY A 43 -1.24 43.74 5.32
N LEU A 44 -0.90 42.46 5.52
CA LEU A 44 -0.06 42.04 6.64
C LEU A 44 1.40 42.44 6.41
N GLY A 45 2.10 42.78 7.49
CA GLY A 45 3.56 42.96 7.46
C GLY A 45 4.29 41.65 7.22
N SER A 46 5.64 41.69 7.20
CA SER A 46 6.46 40.48 7.09
C SER A 46 6.40 39.60 8.34
N GLU A 47 6.31 40.23 9.50
CA GLU A 47 6.34 39.57 10.80
C GLU A 47 4.96 39.12 11.27
N THR A 48 4.90 37.92 11.84
CA THR A 48 3.68 37.40 12.46
C THR A 48 3.51 37.97 13.85
N THR A 49 2.60 38.92 14.01
CA THR A 49 2.21 39.41 15.33
C THR A 49 1.14 38.51 15.97
N LYS A 50 1.11 38.49 17.30
CA LYS A 50 0.10 37.75 18.06
C LYS A 50 -1.30 38.26 17.77
N ASP A 51 -1.48 39.57 17.65
CA ASP A 51 -2.79 40.19 17.42
C ASP A 51 -3.34 39.84 16.03
N ASP A 52 -2.51 39.91 14.99
CA ASP A 52 -2.90 39.51 13.64
C ASP A 52 -3.31 38.03 13.59
N PHE A 53 -2.48 37.16 14.17
CA PHE A 53 -2.76 35.72 14.20
C PHE A 53 -4.06 35.42 14.97
N PHE A 54 -4.28 36.09 16.09
CA PHE A 54 -5.45 35.89 16.94
C PHE A 54 -6.72 36.40 16.24
N ALA A 55 -6.66 37.53 15.53
CA ALA A 55 -7.76 38.03 14.72
C ALA A 55 -8.16 37.01 13.64
N LEU A 56 -7.18 36.45 12.91
CA LEU A 56 -7.43 35.42 11.90
C LEU A 56 -8.05 34.14 12.51
N CYS A 57 -7.60 33.75 13.71
CA CYS A 57 -8.20 32.64 14.47
C CYS A 57 -9.67 32.86 14.81
N GLU A 58 -10.09 34.12 15.00
CA GLU A 58 -11.47 34.50 15.29
C GLU A 58 -12.31 34.83 14.04
N ASN A 59 -11.76 34.57 12.84
CA ASN A 59 -12.41 34.90 11.56
C ASN A 59 -12.60 36.41 11.37
N VAL A 60 -11.64 37.21 11.85
CA VAL A 60 -11.62 38.66 11.76
C VAL A 60 -10.45 39.08 10.87
N HIS A 61 -10.69 40.04 9.98
CA HIS A 61 -9.68 40.66 9.15
C HIS A 61 -8.78 41.56 10.03
N PRO A 62 -7.47 41.31 10.12
CA PRO A 62 -6.60 42.04 11.07
C PRO A 62 -6.57 43.55 10.87
N MET A 63 -6.56 44.02 9.61
CA MET A 63 -6.48 45.46 9.32
C MET A 63 -7.82 46.20 9.38
N THR A 64 -8.93 45.58 8.98
CA THR A 64 -10.23 46.26 8.88
C THR A 64 -11.17 45.99 10.05
N GLY A 65 -10.91 44.92 10.83
CA GLY A 65 -11.81 44.44 11.89
C GLY A 65 -13.09 43.77 11.36
N GLU A 66 -13.27 43.70 10.04
CA GLU A 66 -14.43 43.06 9.43
C GLU A 66 -14.32 41.53 9.48
N LYS A 67 -15.40 40.85 9.12
CA LYS A 67 -15.43 39.39 9.10
C LYS A 67 -14.60 38.85 7.93
N LEU A 68 -13.64 37.96 8.21
CA LEU A 68 -12.73 37.39 7.22
C LEU A 68 -13.45 36.50 6.20
N THR A 69 -14.39 35.64 6.62
CA THR A 69 -15.17 34.79 5.72
C THR A 69 -16.68 34.96 5.96
N PRO A 70 -17.56 34.69 4.96
CA PRO A 70 -18.99 34.97 5.08
C PRO A 70 -19.70 34.34 6.29
N ARG A 71 -19.23 33.19 6.78
CA ARG A 71 -19.85 32.44 7.90
C ARG A 71 -18.83 32.17 9.00
N THR A 72 -19.24 32.30 10.25
CA THR A 72 -18.47 31.85 11.41
C THR A 72 -19.26 30.71 12.03
N GLN A 73 -18.58 29.59 12.29
CA GLN A 73 -19.11 28.42 12.98
C GLN A 73 -18.20 28.19 14.19
N GLU A 74 -18.76 27.84 15.35
CA GLU A 74 -17.97 27.65 16.59
C GLU A 74 -16.94 26.52 16.44
N ASN A 75 -17.35 25.41 15.81
CA ASN A 75 -16.49 24.24 15.55
C ASN A 75 -15.80 24.29 14.18
N ARG A 76 -15.50 25.50 13.67
CA ARG A 76 -14.81 25.63 12.37
C ARG A 76 -13.37 25.14 12.47
N THR A 77 -12.88 24.52 11.40
CA THR A 77 -11.44 24.37 11.22
C THR A 77 -10.81 25.76 11.05
N VAL A 78 -9.90 26.11 11.96
CA VAL A 78 -9.22 27.42 11.94
C VAL A 78 -8.04 27.41 10.98
N GLY A 79 -7.28 26.31 10.97
CA GLY A 79 -6.08 26.18 10.18
C GLY A 79 -5.44 24.82 10.34
N TYR A 80 -4.28 24.68 9.68
CA TYR A 80 -3.51 23.47 9.63
C TYR A 80 -2.03 23.78 9.79
N ASP A 81 -1.36 23.02 10.65
CA ASP A 81 0.08 23.08 10.81
C ASP A 81 0.76 22.08 9.89
N ILE A 82 1.54 22.55 8.92
CA ILE A 82 2.34 21.75 7.98
C ILE A 82 3.79 21.79 8.45
N ASN A 83 4.34 20.62 8.78
CA ASN A 83 5.65 20.49 9.40
C ASN A 83 6.68 19.99 8.41
N PHE A 84 7.78 20.72 8.29
CA PHE A 84 8.96 20.35 7.52
C PHE A 84 10.07 19.98 8.49
N HIS A 85 10.55 18.74 8.43
CA HIS A 85 11.63 18.28 9.27
C HIS A 85 12.87 18.03 8.40
N ALA A 86 13.98 18.70 8.72
CA ALA A 86 15.24 18.38 8.08
C ALA A 86 15.74 17.00 8.55
N PRO A 87 16.49 16.26 7.73
CA PRO A 87 17.19 15.07 8.19
C PRO A 87 18.07 15.37 9.41
N LYS A 88 18.26 14.36 10.26
CA LYS A 88 19.04 14.53 11.49
C LYS A 88 20.49 14.94 11.18
N SER A 89 21.10 14.40 10.13
CA SER A 89 22.42 14.82 9.68
C SER A 89 22.50 16.31 9.29
N VAL A 90 21.47 16.86 8.64
CA VAL A 90 21.39 18.30 8.32
C VAL A 90 21.24 19.13 9.60
N SER A 91 20.44 18.66 10.56
CA SER A 91 20.27 19.33 11.86
C SER A 91 21.58 19.37 12.66
N VAL A 92 22.32 18.26 12.68
CA VAL A 92 23.65 18.15 13.32
C VAL A 92 24.65 19.05 12.60
N LEU A 93 24.66 19.04 11.27
CA LEU A 93 25.54 19.90 10.48
C LEU A 93 25.29 21.37 10.81
N HIS A 94 24.04 21.83 10.77
CA HIS A 94 23.65 23.19 11.17
C HIS A 94 24.15 23.56 12.56
N ALA A 95 23.98 22.65 13.53
CA ALA A 95 24.44 22.85 14.90
C ALA A 95 25.96 23.08 15.03
N VAL A 96 26.78 22.55 14.11
CA VAL A 96 28.25 22.65 14.16
C VAL A 96 28.88 23.62 13.15
N SER A 97 28.11 24.10 12.16
CA SER A 97 28.62 25.00 11.11
C SER A 97 28.95 26.40 11.64
N GLY A 98 28.27 26.85 12.71
CA GLY A 98 28.58 28.11 13.41
C GLY A 98 28.07 29.38 12.70
N ASP A 99 27.51 29.22 11.50
CA ASP A 99 26.86 30.20 10.63
C ASP A 99 25.43 29.74 10.27
N ASP A 100 24.64 30.63 9.68
CA ASP A 100 23.20 30.42 9.43
C ASP A 100 22.89 29.98 7.98
N HIS A 101 23.87 29.69 7.13
CA HIS A 101 23.59 29.35 5.74
C HIS A 101 22.79 28.05 5.59
N ILE A 102 23.03 27.02 6.42
CA ILE A 102 22.20 25.80 6.40
C ILE A 102 20.74 26.11 6.77
N LEU A 103 20.53 27.02 7.71
CA LEU A 103 19.22 27.50 8.11
C LEU A 103 18.53 28.26 6.95
N ASP A 104 19.27 29.06 6.20
CA ASP A 104 18.74 29.79 5.05
C ASP A 104 18.37 28.84 3.90
N LEU A 105 19.23 27.88 3.56
CA LEU A 105 18.92 26.84 2.56
C LEU A 105 17.65 26.05 2.93
N PHE A 106 17.50 25.73 4.22
CA PHE A 106 16.29 25.08 4.74
C PHE A 106 15.05 25.96 4.60
N ARG A 107 15.12 27.23 5.02
CA ARG A 107 14.00 28.20 4.92
C ARG A 107 13.53 28.41 3.48
N GLU A 108 14.48 28.56 2.56
CA GLU A 108 14.16 28.75 1.16
C GLU A 108 13.53 27.48 0.56
N SER A 109 14.02 26.29 0.94
CA SER A 109 13.41 25.01 0.54
C SER A 109 11.97 24.88 1.06
N VAL A 110 11.72 25.27 2.32
CA VAL A 110 10.36 25.30 2.90
C VAL A 110 9.46 26.27 2.14
N THR A 111 9.97 27.46 1.83
CA THR A 111 9.22 28.50 1.11
C THR A 111 8.82 28.05 -0.31
N GLU A 112 9.74 27.40 -1.02
CA GLU A 112 9.49 26.86 -2.36
C GLU A 112 8.33 25.84 -2.33
N ILE A 113 8.38 24.89 -1.41
CA ILE A 113 7.34 23.84 -1.30
C ILE A 113 6.01 24.42 -0.79
N MET A 114 6.04 25.37 0.14
CA MET A 114 4.82 26.07 0.58
C MET A 114 4.16 26.88 -0.55
N THR A 115 4.95 27.42 -1.49
CA THR A 115 4.43 28.12 -2.67
C THR A 115 3.71 27.15 -3.62
N GLU A 116 4.19 25.92 -3.75
CA GLU A 116 3.50 24.87 -4.50
C GLU A 116 2.22 24.42 -3.80
N ILE A 117 2.26 24.22 -2.47
CA ILE A 117 1.07 23.91 -1.67
C ILE A 117 0.01 25.03 -1.80
N GLU A 118 0.45 26.29 -1.84
CA GLU A 118 -0.41 27.43 -2.12
C GLU A 118 -1.05 27.35 -3.51
N HIS A 119 -0.29 27.02 -4.54
CA HIS A 119 -0.80 26.86 -5.90
C HIS A 119 -1.92 25.82 -5.98
N ASP A 120 -1.82 24.74 -5.20
CA ASP A 120 -2.79 23.64 -5.16
C ASP A 120 -4.03 23.92 -4.30
N SER A 121 -4.11 25.10 -3.69
CA SER A 121 -5.25 25.46 -2.87
C SER A 121 -6.54 25.56 -3.68
N LYS A 122 -7.62 25.11 -3.05
CA LYS A 122 -8.98 25.13 -3.60
C LYS A 122 -9.97 25.65 -2.57
N THR A 123 -11.14 26.09 -3.02
CA THR A 123 -12.31 26.34 -2.17
C THR A 123 -13.55 25.61 -2.72
N ARG A 124 -14.55 25.41 -1.86
CA ARG A 124 -15.79 24.73 -2.25
C ARG A 124 -16.78 25.68 -2.91
N ILE A 125 -17.40 25.23 -3.99
CA ILE A 125 -18.55 25.87 -4.63
C ILE A 125 -19.82 25.11 -4.24
N ARG A 126 -20.88 25.86 -3.91
CA ARG A 126 -22.23 25.32 -3.70
C ARG A 126 -23.22 26.22 -4.42
N ARG A 127 -23.64 25.84 -5.64
CA ARG A 127 -24.61 26.61 -6.43
C ARG A 127 -25.58 25.65 -7.13
N ASN A 128 -26.88 25.95 -7.08
CA ASN A 128 -27.93 25.19 -7.75
C ASN A 128 -27.92 23.67 -7.47
N GLY A 129 -27.61 23.28 -6.22
CA GLY A 129 -27.51 21.86 -5.83
C GLY A 129 -26.24 21.13 -6.30
N ILE A 130 -25.34 21.81 -7.02
CA ILE A 130 -24.04 21.28 -7.46
C ILE A 130 -22.98 21.60 -6.41
N TYR A 131 -22.21 20.58 -6.05
CA TYR A 131 -21.05 20.65 -5.16
C TYR A 131 -19.79 20.38 -5.97
N ASP A 132 -18.88 21.35 -6.04
CA ASP A 132 -17.59 21.22 -6.74
C ASP A 132 -16.49 22.00 -6.00
N ASP A 133 -15.23 21.80 -6.38
CA ASP A 133 -14.09 22.50 -5.80
C ASP A 133 -13.39 23.35 -6.88
N ARG A 134 -13.13 24.63 -6.57
CA ARG A 134 -12.48 25.60 -7.46
C ARG A 134 -11.04 25.84 -7.01
N PRO A 135 -10.05 25.79 -7.92
CA PRO A 135 -8.71 26.29 -7.65
C PRO A 135 -8.72 27.76 -7.26
N THR A 136 -7.96 28.11 -6.21
CA THR A 136 -7.85 29.47 -5.70
C THR A 136 -6.42 29.97 -5.79
N GLY A 137 -5.44 29.10 -5.55
CA GLY A 137 -4.03 29.44 -5.67
C GLY A 137 -3.57 30.50 -4.68
N GLU A 138 -4.24 30.69 -3.54
CA GLU A 138 -3.83 31.69 -2.55
C GLU A 138 -4.05 31.15 -1.14
N LEU A 139 -2.99 31.13 -0.34
CA LEU A 139 -3.03 30.73 1.06
C LEU A 139 -2.34 31.78 1.92
N LEU A 140 -2.63 31.74 3.21
CA LEU A 140 -1.90 32.49 4.24
C LEU A 140 -1.30 31.49 5.20
N TRP A 141 -0.01 31.59 5.47
CA TRP A 141 0.61 30.83 6.55
C TRP A 141 1.56 31.67 7.38
N ALA A 142 1.65 31.37 8.68
CA ALA A 142 2.74 31.84 9.52
C ALA A 142 3.76 30.71 9.64
N HIS A 143 5.03 30.99 9.31
CA HIS A 143 6.09 29.99 9.48
C HIS A 143 7.02 30.34 10.65
N PHE A 144 7.35 29.32 11.43
CA PHE A 144 8.25 29.38 12.57
C PHE A 144 9.32 28.31 12.37
N VAL A 145 10.59 28.67 12.50
CA VAL A 145 11.70 27.71 12.39
C VAL A 145 12.26 27.44 13.77
N HIS A 146 12.29 26.17 14.15
CA HIS A 146 12.80 25.69 15.43
C HIS A 146 14.06 24.86 15.18
N GLN A 147 14.99 24.89 16.14
CA GLN A 147 16.32 24.26 15.99
C GLN A 147 16.54 23.11 16.98
N THR A 148 15.63 22.92 17.92
CA THR A 148 15.75 21.91 18.98
C THR A 148 14.62 20.90 18.96
N ALA A 149 14.93 19.65 19.27
CA ALA A 149 13.90 18.65 19.53
C ALA A 149 13.20 18.92 20.87
N ARG A 150 12.06 18.27 21.08
CA ARG A 150 11.45 18.24 22.42
C ARG A 150 12.42 17.57 23.41
N PRO A 151 12.63 18.13 24.61
CA PRO A 151 13.53 17.57 25.60
C PRO A 151 13.07 16.20 26.08
N VAL A 152 14.05 15.32 26.33
CA VAL A 152 13.88 14.03 27.00
C VAL A 152 14.23 14.20 28.47
N GLU A 153 13.54 13.54 29.38
CA GLU A 153 13.81 13.67 30.81
C GLU A 153 15.28 13.35 31.14
N GLY A 154 15.95 14.26 31.86
CA GLY A 154 17.36 14.10 32.25
C GLY A 154 18.40 14.48 31.18
N HIS A 155 17.99 14.97 30.00
CA HIS A 155 18.90 15.34 28.92
C HIS A 155 18.59 16.71 28.32
N LEU A 156 19.63 17.42 27.86
CA LEU A 156 19.48 18.60 27.01
C LEU A 156 18.84 18.20 25.66
N PRO A 157 18.05 19.09 25.03
CA PRO A 157 17.39 18.77 23.77
C PRO A 157 18.41 18.50 22.65
N ASP A 158 18.09 17.55 21.79
CA ASP A 158 18.91 17.24 20.63
C ASP A 158 18.73 18.31 19.52
N PRO A 159 19.73 18.53 18.64
CA PRO A 159 19.57 19.39 17.47
C PRO A 159 18.51 18.83 16.52
N HIS A 160 17.55 19.67 16.14
CA HIS A 160 16.49 19.31 15.22
C HIS A 160 15.95 20.54 14.48
N LEU A 161 16.43 20.74 13.26
CA LEU A 161 15.99 21.82 12.39
C LEU A 161 14.65 21.44 11.75
N HIS A 162 13.61 22.21 12.04
CA HIS A 162 12.27 21.99 11.50
C HIS A 162 11.48 23.31 11.40
N SER A 163 10.46 23.34 10.55
CA SER A 163 9.57 24.48 10.42
C SER A 163 8.12 24.08 10.59
N HIS A 164 7.41 24.86 11.40
CA HIS A 164 5.96 24.86 11.53
C HIS A 164 5.38 25.91 10.59
N CYS A 165 4.68 25.49 9.55
CA CYS A 165 3.94 26.38 8.65
C CYS A 165 2.45 26.29 8.99
N TYR A 166 1.99 27.19 9.86
CA TYR A 166 0.58 27.27 10.26
C TYR A 166 -0.24 27.99 9.20
N VAL A 167 -0.93 27.21 8.37
CA VAL A 167 -1.79 27.69 7.28
C VAL A 167 -3.18 28.03 7.83
N MET A 168 -3.60 29.28 7.68
CA MET A 168 -4.98 29.68 7.99
C MET A 168 -5.94 29.04 7.01
N ASN A 169 -7.09 28.58 7.50
CA ASN A 169 -8.15 28.00 6.65
C ASN A 169 -8.94 29.10 5.93
N ALA A 170 -8.24 29.86 5.10
CA ALA A 170 -8.73 31.00 4.35
C ALA A 170 -8.01 31.06 2.99
N THR A 171 -8.77 31.27 1.93
CA THR A 171 -8.27 31.37 0.56
C THR A 171 -9.16 32.31 -0.24
N TRP A 172 -8.59 33.01 -1.23
CA TRP A 172 -9.31 33.96 -2.07
C TRP A 172 -9.97 33.27 -3.26
N ASP A 173 -11.29 33.42 -3.39
CA ASP A 173 -12.04 32.94 -4.56
C ASP A 173 -12.14 34.06 -5.60
N ASN A 174 -11.29 34.00 -6.63
CA ASN A 174 -11.24 35.02 -7.70
C ASN A 174 -12.56 35.20 -8.46
N VAL A 175 -13.45 34.21 -8.47
CA VAL A 175 -14.72 34.28 -9.21
C VAL A 175 -15.85 34.84 -8.34
N GLU A 176 -15.84 34.55 -7.04
CA GLU A 176 -16.83 35.06 -6.09
C GLU A 176 -16.36 36.32 -5.34
N GLU A 177 -15.16 36.79 -5.66
CA GLU A 177 -14.47 37.99 -5.13
C GLU A 177 -14.54 38.07 -3.60
N ARG A 178 -14.28 36.95 -2.94
CA ARG A 178 -14.32 36.90 -1.47
C ARG A 178 -13.41 35.82 -0.91
N ILE A 179 -13.06 35.98 0.37
CA ILE A 179 -12.30 34.97 1.10
C ILE A 179 -13.26 33.86 1.58
N LYS A 180 -12.88 32.61 1.33
CA LYS A 180 -13.63 31.41 1.71
C LYS A 180 -12.71 30.44 2.44
N ALA A 181 -13.31 29.42 3.07
CA ALA A 181 -12.54 28.33 3.64
C ALA A 181 -11.88 27.49 2.55
N GLY A 182 -10.63 27.06 2.80
CA GLY A 182 -9.88 26.20 1.89
C GLY A 182 -10.33 24.73 1.96
N GLN A 183 -10.12 23.99 0.88
CA GLN A 183 -10.28 22.55 0.79
C GLN A 183 -8.92 21.87 0.86
N PHE A 184 -8.54 21.40 2.06
CA PHE A 184 -7.22 20.81 2.30
C PHE A 184 -7.14 19.30 2.12
N ARG A 185 -8.23 18.64 1.69
CA ARG A 185 -8.26 17.18 1.50
C ARG A 185 -7.23 16.72 0.48
N ASP A 186 -7.13 17.43 -0.64
CA ASP A 186 -6.19 17.10 -1.72
C ASP A 186 -4.74 17.39 -1.30
N ILE A 187 -4.49 18.55 -0.68
CA ILE A 187 -3.20 18.90 -0.08
C ILE A 187 -2.73 17.81 0.90
N LYS A 188 -3.59 17.39 1.83
CA LYS A 188 -3.27 16.32 2.79
C LYS A 188 -2.92 15.00 2.10
N ARG A 189 -3.65 14.63 1.04
CA ARG A 189 -3.40 13.42 0.25
C ARG A 189 -2.05 13.48 -0.47
N ASN A 190 -1.63 14.66 -0.92
CA ASN A 190 -0.41 14.90 -1.68
C ASN A 190 0.84 15.13 -0.81
N MET A 191 0.70 15.17 0.52
CA MET A 191 1.82 15.34 1.46
C MET A 191 3.06 14.47 1.18
N PRO A 192 2.94 13.16 0.82
CA PRO A 192 4.12 12.37 0.48
C PRO A 192 4.91 12.90 -0.73
N CYS A 193 4.23 13.49 -1.72
CA CYS A 193 4.87 14.08 -2.88
C CYS A 193 5.61 15.37 -2.51
N TYR A 194 4.96 16.28 -1.77
CA TYR A 194 5.61 17.50 -1.28
C TYR A 194 6.81 17.19 -0.38
N GLN A 195 6.73 16.14 0.45
CA GLN A 195 7.84 15.69 1.29
C GLN A 195 9.01 15.17 0.45
N ALA A 196 8.75 14.33 -0.55
CA ALA A 196 9.79 13.81 -1.44
C ALA A 196 10.47 14.94 -2.22
N LYS A 197 9.69 15.89 -2.74
CA LYS A 197 10.21 17.08 -3.44
C LYS A 197 11.00 17.98 -2.50
N PHE A 198 10.51 18.23 -1.28
CA PHE A 198 11.24 18.97 -0.25
C PHE A 198 12.62 18.37 0.03
N HIS A 199 12.70 17.05 0.23
CA HIS A 199 13.98 16.37 0.44
C HIS A 199 14.91 16.47 -0.78
N LYS A 200 14.38 16.34 -2.00
CA LYS A 200 15.16 16.53 -3.23
C LYS A 200 15.72 17.95 -3.32
N VAL A 201 14.86 18.96 -3.20
CA VAL A 201 15.23 20.38 -3.28
C VAL A 201 16.26 20.75 -2.21
N LEU A 202 16.06 20.31 -0.96
CA LEU A 202 17.02 20.58 0.12
C LEU A 202 18.37 19.89 -0.13
N ALA A 203 18.36 18.64 -0.62
CA ALA A 203 19.58 17.92 -0.94
C ALA A 203 20.38 18.60 -2.08
N ASP A 204 19.70 19.08 -3.11
CA ASP A 204 20.31 19.79 -4.24
C ASP A 204 20.95 21.09 -3.79
N ARG A 205 20.20 21.90 -3.03
CA ARG A 205 20.69 23.18 -2.48
C ARG A 205 21.91 22.97 -1.60
N LEU A 206 21.93 21.91 -0.79
CA LEU A 206 23.10 21.54 0.00
C LEU A 206 24.28 21.16 -0.91
N THR A 207 24.05 20.39 -1.98
CA THR A 207 25.10 20.02 -2.96
C THR A 207 25.65 21.22 -3.71
N ASP A 208 24.81 22.16 -4.13
CA ASP A 208 25.23 23.41 -4.77
C ASP A 208 26.09 24.28 -3.84
N HIS A 209 25.93 24.14 -2.52
CA HIS A 209 26.74 24.80 -1.49
C HIS A 209 27.93 23.95 -1.01
N GLY A 210 28.27 22.88 -1.74
CA GLY A 210 29.46 22.06 -1.52
C GLY A 210 29.28 20.93 -0.50
N TYR A 211 28.04 20.57 -0.14
CA TYR A 211 27.73 19.44 0.75
C TYR A 211 27.24 18.24 -0.06
N GLN A 212 27.93 17.11 0.04
CA GLN A 212 27.43 15.89 -0.59
C GLN A 212 26.34 15.23 0.25
N THR A 213 25.40 14.60 -0.42
CA THR A 213 24.33 13.83 0.21
C THR A 213 24.40 12.35 -0.18
N ARG A 214 23.90 11.48 0.69
CA ARG A 214 23.64 10.06 0.42
C ARG A 214 22.17 9.80 0.64
N LYS A 215 21.52 9.11 -0.29
CA LYS A 215 20.13 8.69 -0.14
C LYS A 215 19.97 7.71 1.03
N THR A 216 18.88 7.83 1.77
CA THR A 216 18.40 6.82 2.72
C THR A 216 17.08 6.24 2.21
N THR A 217 16.49 5.28 2.93
CA THR A 217 15.24 4.62 2.48
C THR A 217 14.10 5.61 2.19
N THR A 218 14.00 6.71 2.95
CA THR A 218 12.88 7.67 2.87
C THR A 218 13.30 9.13 2.76
N SER A 219 14.60 9.41 2.79
CA SER A 219 15.17 10.77 2.80
C SER A 219 16.63 10.73 2.35
N PHE A 220 17.49 11.53 2.98
CA PHE A 220 18.92 11.57 2.74
C PHE A 220 19.70 11.89 4.01
N ASP A 221 21.00 11.64 3.98
CA ASP A 221 21.96 12.15 4.94
C ASP A 221 23.09 12.92 4.26
N VAL A 222 23.74 13.82 4.98
CA VAL A 222 24.95 14.49 4.48
C VAL A 222 26.15 13.52 4.55
N LYS A 223 26.82 13.27 3.41
CA LYS A 223 28.10 12.55 3.33
C LYS A 223 29.16 13.41 4.05
N GLY A 224 29.53 13.00 5.26
CA GLY A 224 30.40 13.77 6.16
C GLY A 224 29.91 13.83 7.62
N VAL A 225 28.64 13.47 7.86
CA VAL A 225 28.10 13.25 9.21
C VAL A 225 28.09 11.74 9.50
N PRO A 226 28.92 11.25 10.44
CA PRO A 226 29.00 9.82 10.77
C PRO A 226 27.70 9.30 11.39
N GLN A 227 27.34 8.03 11.11
CA GLN A 227 26.10 7.43 11.62
C GLN A 227 26.02 7.48 13.16
N ARG A 228 27.12 7.19 13.87
CA ARG A 228 27.17 7.29 15.34
C ARG A 228 26.81 8.67 15.89
N VAL A 229 27.06 9.75 15.14
CA VAL A 229 26.72 11.12 15.54
C VAL A 229 25.22 11.36 15.34
N ILE A 230 24.67 10.83 14.25
CA ILE A 230 23.21 10.85 14.00
C ILE A 230 22.51 10.08 15.13
N ASP A 231 23.01 8.89 15.47
CA ASP A 231 22.45 8.04 16.53
C ASP A 231 22.54 8.73 17.90
N LEU A 232 23.67 9.40 18.21
CA LEU A 232 23.87 10.17 19.45
C LEU A 232 22.78 11.23 19.69
N PHE A 233 22.30 11.89 18.64
CA PHE A 233 21.28 12.94 18.69
C PHE A 233 19.89 12.48 18.23
N SER A 234 19.65 11.17 18.28
CA SER A 234 18.36 10.55 18.00
C SER A 234 17.65 10.09 19.28
N LYS A 235 18.00 10.66 20.44
CA LYS A 235 17.50 10.22 21.76
C LYS A 235 15.98 10.26 21.87
N ARG A 236 15.35 11.30 21.30
CA ARG A 236 13.88 11.43 21.26
C ARG A 236 13.23 10.39 20.35
N THR A 237 13.84 10.10 19.21
CA THR A 237 13.37 9.04 18.30
C THR A 237 13.48 7.69 18.97
N ASP A 238 14.55 7.45 19.74
CA ASP A 238 14.74 6.21 20.51
C ASP A 238 13.78 6.10 21.70
N GLU A 239 13.47 7.21 22.37
CA GLU A 239 12.46 7.25 23.43
C GLU A 239 11.06 6.98 22.88
N ILE A 240 10.66 7.65 21.79
CA ILE A 240 9.39 7.38 21.11
C ILE A 240 9.37 5.95 20.61
N GLY A 241 10.46 5.45 20.01
CA GLY A 241 10.59 4.08 19.53
C GLY A 241 10.45 3.06 20.66
N ARG A 242 11.07 3.30 21.82
CA ARG A 242 10.92 2.47 23.02
C ARG A 242 9.51 2.52 23.59
N ALA A 243 8.97 3.72 23.83
CA ALA A 243 7.62 3.91 24.34
C ALA A 243 6.56 3.35 23.39
N ALA A 244 6.78 3.44 22.08
CA ALA A 244 5.93 2.86 21.07
C ALA A 244 6.00 1.32 21.11
N LYS A 245 7.21 0.76 21.20
CA LYS A 245 7.42 -0.69 21.34
C LYS A 245 6.81 -1.24 22.65
N GLU A 246 6.96 -0.53 23.77
CA GLU A 246 6.37 -0.89 25.06
C GLU A 246 4.84 -0.84 25.06
N LYS A 247 4.26 0.07 24.27
CA LYS A 247 2.80 0.23 24.14
C LYS A 247 2.20 -0.51 22.95
N GLY A 248 2.98 -1.29 22.21
CA GLY A 248 2.54 -1.93 20.96
C GLY A 248 2.13 -0.94 19.85
N ILE A 249 2.46 0.34 20.01
CA ILE A 249 2.07 1.40 19.07
C ILE A 249 2.98 1.32 17.84
N THR A 250 2.41 0.93 16.70
CA THR A 250 3.14 0.77 15.44
C THR A 250 2.72 1.79 14.40
N ASP A 251 1.50 2.32 14.51
CA ASP A 251 0.94 3.32 13.60
C ASP A 251 1.71 4.65 13.67
N PRO A 252 2.13 5.23 12.53
CA PRO A 252 2.83 6.51 12.50
C PRO A 252 2.07 7.67 13.15
N LYS A 253 0.74 7.74 13.01
CA LYS A 253 -0.06 8.81 13.64
C LYS A 253 -0.15 8.62 15.15
N GLU A 254 -0.22 7.38 15.61
CA GLU A 254 -0.19 7.09 17.04
C GLU A 254 1.20 7.31 17.64
N LYS A 255 2.29 7.03 16.91
CA LYS A 255 3.65 7.42 17.30
C LYS A 255 3.79 8.93 17.38
N ASP A 256 3.24 9.67 16.41
CA ASP A 256 3.18 11.13 16.44
C ASP A 256 2.36 11.63 17.64
N ALA A 257 1.21 11.00 17.92
CA ALA A 257 0.34 11.33 19.05
C ALA A 257 0.99 10.97 20.40
N LEU A 258 1.73 9.86 20.48
CA LEU A 258 2.51 9.45 21.63
C LEU A 258 3.62 10.47 21.91
N GLY A 259 4.31 10.91 20.85
CA GLY A 259 5.28 11.99 20.88
C GLY A 259 4.68 13.32 21.34
N ALA A 260 3.38 13.55 21.10
CA ALA A 260 2.65 14.73 21.57
C ALA A 260 2.21 14.63 23.05
N LYS A 261 1.94 13.42 23.57
CA LYS A 261 1.41 13.17 24.93
C LYS A 261 2.48 13.06 26.03
N THR A 262 3.70 12.60 25.73
CA THR A 262 4.80 12.48 26.71
C THR A 262 5.47 13.83 26.93
N ARG A 263 5.04 14.56 27.96
CA ARG A 263 5.56 15.91 28.29
C ARG A 263 6.46 15.84 29.53
N ALA A 264 7.78 15.96 29.35
CA ALA A 264 8.70 16.21 30.45
C ALA A 264 8.48 17.62 31.04
N LYS A 265 8.67 17.80 32.36
CA LYS A 265 8.55 19.10 33.03
C LYS A 265 9.67 20.05 32.59
N LYS A 266 9.33 21.34 32.43
CA LYS A 266 10.27 22.42 32.04
C LYS A 266 11.47 22.48 33.00
N GLN A 267 12.70 22.40 32.49
CA GLN A 267 13.91 22.74 33.22
C GLN A 267 14.33 24.19 32.89
N LYS A 268 15.23 24.80 33.68
CA LYS A 268 15.74 26.17 33.43
C LYS A 268 16.54 26.21 32.11
N GLY A 269 16.31 27.25 31.32
CA GLY A 269 16.84 27.50 29.96
C GLY A 269 18.37 27.51 29.83
N ALA A 270 18.92 26.73 28.90
CA ALA A 270 20.26 26.89 28.32
C ALA A 270 20.16 27.59 26.95
N SER A 271 20.90 28.67 26.75
CA SER A 271 20.97 29.42 25.49
C SER A 271 21.39 28.54 24.30
N MET A 272 21.04 28.95 23.08
CA MET A 272 21.46 28.24 21.86
C MET A 272 23.00 28.08 21.78
N THR A 273 23.75 29.05 22.29
CA THR A 273 25.21 29.00 22.38
C THR A 273 25.69 27.91 23.34
N GLU A 274 25.04 27.76 24.49
CA GLU A 274 25.34 26.70 25.46
C GLU A 274 24.96 25.32 24.90
N LEU A 275 23.81 25.20 24.23
CA LEU A 275 23.38 23.97 23.57
C LEU A 275 24.36 23.54 22.46
N ARG A 276 24.75 24.46 21.58
CA ARG A 276 25.77 24.18 20.54
C ARG A 276 27.10 23.74 21.18
N SER A 277 27.51 24.40 22.26
CA SER A 277 28.75 24.04 22.97
C SER A 277 28.67 22.64 23.58
N ASP A 278 27.54 22.28 24.18
CA ASP A 278 27.28 20.95 24.73
C ASP A 278 27.21 19.88 23.64
N TRP A 279 26.50 20.12 22.53
CA TRP A 279 26.45 19.19 21.41
C TRP A 279 27.85 18.93 20.83
N ILE A 280 28.67 19.97 20.66
CA ILE A 280 30.06 19.83 20.22
C ILE A 280 30.87 19.01 21.24
N ALA A 281 30.65 19.21 22.54
CA ALA A 281 31.32 18.43 23.58
C ALA A 281 30.90 16.95 23.56
N GLN A 282 29.61 16.65 23.38
CA GLN A 282 29.10 15.27 23.24
C GLN A 282 29.71 14.57 22.01
N ILE A 283 29.82 15.27 20.87
CA ILE A 283 30.46 14.71 19.66
C ILE A 283 31.94 14.39 19.94
N ARG A 284 32.68 15.29 20.59
CA ARG A 284 34.10 15.11 20.92
C ARG A 284 34.34 13.98 21.93
N ALA A 285 33.35 13.66 22.75
CA ALA A 285 33.42 12.58 23.73
C ALA A 285 33.22 11.18 23.12
N LEU A 286 32.80 11.08 21.86
CA LEU A 286 32.69 9.78 21.18
C LEU A 286 34.07 9.13 21.00
N PRO A 287 34.22 7.83 21.26
CA PRO A 287 35.51 7.14 21.14
C PRO A 287 36.02 7.16 19.69
N ALA A 288 37.30 7.48 19.53
CA ALA A 288 37.99 7.51 18.24
C ALA A 288 38.14 6.09 17.65
N GLU A 289 37.88 5.93 16.35
CA GLU A 289 38.21 4.68 15.65
C GLU A 289 39.71 4.58 15.35
N LYS A 290 40.24 3.36 15.40
CA LYS A 290 41.59 3.07 14.90
C LYS A 290 41.57 3.09 13.37
N GLY A 291 41.96 4.22 12.76
CA GLY A 291 42.41 4.24 11.35
C GLY A 291 41.70 5.16 10.36
N GLY A 292 41.07 6.27 10.76
CA GLY A 292 40.63 7.28 9.80
C GLY A 292 40.25 8.60 10.46
N ASP A 293 40.30 9.71 9.69
CA ASP A 293 39.87 11.08 10.04
C ASP A 293 38.37 11.21 10.48
N GLY A 294 37.69 10.10 10.79
CA GLY A 294 36.24 9.98 11.02
C GLY A 294 35.68 10.61 12.30
N ASP A 295 36.48 11.35 13.07
CA ASP A 295 36.05 12.13 14.23
C ASP A 295 35.61 13.56 13.88
N ARG A 296 35.93 14.06 12.69
CA ARG A 296 35.59 15.43 12.28
C ARG A 296 34.50 15.42 11.22
N ILE A 297 33.42 16.16 11.49
CA ILE A 297 32.40 16.45 10.48
C ILE A 297 33.09 17.16 9.32
N VAL A 298 33.02 16.54 8.14
CA VAL A 298 33.61 17.08 6.92
C VAL A 298 32.64 18.13 6.37
N ARG A 299 33.07 19.40 6.36
CA ARG A 299 32.24 20.53 5.87
C ARG A 299 32.10 20.54 4.35
N HIS A 300 33.10 20.10 3.61
CA HIS A 300 33.05 19.99 2.16
C HIS A 300 33.67 18.66 1.73
N ALA A 301 32.87 17.82 1.06
CA ALA A 301 33.36 16.55 0.54
C ALA A 301 34.08 16.79 -0.81
N PRO A 302 35.13 16.02 -1.15
CA PRO A 302 35.82 16.14 -2.43
C PRO A 302 34.86 15.87 -3.59
N ASP A 303 34.99 16.59 -4.70
CA ASP A 303 34.11 16.51 -5.88
C ASP A 303 33.66 15.07 -6.19
N ALA A 304 32.34 14.84 -6.23
CA ALA A 304 31.78 13.59 -6.66
C ALA A 304 31.83 13.48 -8.19
N GLU A 305 31.97 12.26 -8.70
CA GLU A 305 31.72 12.02 -10.12
C GLU A 305 30.29 12.45 -10.46
N LYS A 306 30.15 13.27 -11.50
CA LYS A 306 28.84 13.66 -12.01
C LYS A 306 28.11 12.41 -12.49
N SER A 307 26.85 12.28 -12.08
CA SER A 307 26.00 11.19 -12.58
C SER A 307 25.83 11.30 -14.09
N THR A 308 25.68 10.14 -14.73
CA THR A 308 25.26 10.05 -16.13
C THR A 308 23.74 9.92 -16.28
N LEU A 309 22.99 9.82 -15.16
CA LEU A 309 21.55 9.69 -15.17
C LEU A 309 20.87 11.00 -15.53
N THR A 310 19.79 10.90 -16.30
CA THR A 310 18.95 12.00 -16.76
C THR A 310 17.63 12.06 -16.00
N ALA A 311 16.87 13.15 -16.14
CA ALA A 311 15.50 13.24 -15.64
C ALA A 311 14.62 12.07 -16.11
N GLN A 312 14.81 11.64 -17.36
CA GLN A 312 14.07 10.52 -17.94
C GLN A 312 14.38 9.21 -17.21
N ASP A 313 15.63 8.95 -16.81
CA ASP A 313 15.98 7.72 -16.08
C ASP A 313 15.26 7.61 -14.73
N PHE A 314 15.02 8.73 -14.05
CA PHE A 314 14.25 8.77 -12.81
C PHE A 314 12.75 8.54 -13.03
N VAL A 315 12.21 9.07 -14.13
CA VAL A 315 10.84 8.83 -14.57
C VAL A 315 10.66 7.35 -14.94
N ASP A 316 11.60 6.75 -15.68
CA ASP A 316 11.60 5.34 -16.06
C ASP A 316 11.59 4.42 -14.83
N TYR A 317 12.45 4.71 -13.85
CA TYR A 317 12.46 3.99 -12.57
C TYR A 317 11.10 4.09 -11.86
N ALA A 318 10.52 5.30 -11.79
CA ALA A 318 9.25 5.52 -11.11
C ALA A 318 8.08 4.82 -11.82
N ILE A 319 8.05 4.84 -13.15
CA ILE A 319 7.08 4.11 -13.96
C ILE A 319 7.18 2.61 -13.68
N GLU A 320 8.38 2.03 -13.78
CA GLU A 320 8.58 0.60 -13.57
C GLU A 320 8.18 0.17 -12.15
N HIS A 321 8.58 0.94 -11.14
CA HIS A 321 8.22 0.69 -9.74
C HIS A 321 6.71 0.75 -9.50
N CYS A 322 6.06 1.85 -9.91
CA CYS A 322 4.64 2.10 -9.64
C CYS A 322 3.72 1.15 -10.41
N PHE A 323 4.01 0.89 -11.68
CA PHE A 323 3.16 0.10 -12.57
C PHE A 323 3.47 -1.41 -12.58
N GLU A 324 4.41 -1.89 -11.76
CA GLU A 324 4.57 -3.33 -11.50
C GLU A 324 3.34 -3.92 -10.79
N ARG A 325 2.76 -3.15 -9.85
CA ARG A 325 1.69 -3.63 -8.94
C ARG A 325 0.35 -2.90 -9.10
N ALA A 326 0.31 -1.81 -9.86
CA ALA A 326 -0.90 -1.04 -10.14
C ALA A 326 -1.09 -0.83 -11.64
N SER A 327 -2.34 -0.84 -12.11
CA SER A 327 -2.66 -0.43 -13.49
C SER A 327 -2.82 1.09 -13.64
N VAL A 328 -3.23 1.76 -12.57
CA VAL A 328 -3.52 3.20 -12.52
C VAL A 328 -2.94 3.78 -11.23
N MET A 329 -2.29 4.93 -11.34
CA MET A 329 -1.62 5.61 -10.24
C MET A 329 -1.94 7.11 -10.26
N ASP A 330 -1.93 7.75 -9.09
CA ASP A 330 -1.94 9.22 -9.01
C ASP A 330 -0.58 9.74 -9.52
N GLY A 331 -0.58 10.69 -10.46
CA GLY A 331 0.65 11.20 -11.07
C GLY A 331 1.64 11.75 -10.05
N ARG A 332 1.16 12.37 -8.97
CA ARG A 332 2.02 12.89 -7.90
C ARG A 332 2.68 11.78 -7.09
N ARG A 333 2.07 10.60 -7.00
CA ARG A 333 2.72 9.43 -6.37
C ARG A 333 3.87 8.92 -7.22
N VAL A 334 3.75 8.95 -8.54
CA VAL A 334 4.84 8.57 -9.45
C VAL A 334 5.99 9.57 -9.34
N LEU A 335 5.69 10.87 -9.37
CA LEU A 335 6.69 11.93 -9.15
C LEU A 335 7.40 11.82 -7.79
N ALA A 336 6.68 11.49 -6.71
CA ALA A 336 7.28 11.29 -5.39
C ALA A 336 8.38 10.20 -5.39
N VAL A 337 8.15 9.11 -6.13
CA VAL A 337 9.13 8.04 -6.31
C VAL A 337 10.33 8.53 -7.13
N ALA A 338 10.08 9.29 -8.21
CA ALA A 338 11.14 9.86 -9.03
C ALA A 338 12.02 10.84 -8.22
N TYR A 339 11.43 11.76 -7.45
CA TYR A 339 12.19 12.68 -6.59
C TYR A 339 13.05 11.94 -5.57
N THR A 340 12.48 10.92 -4.93
CA THR A 340 13.19 10.13 -3.91
C THR A 340 14.34 9.34 -4.53
N ARG A 341 14.19 8.85 -5.77
CA ARG A 341 15.28 8.19 -6.51
C ARG A 341 16.36 9.19 -6.95
N ALA A 342 15.99 10.42 -7.26
CA ALA A 342 16.90 11.47 -7.71
C ALA A 342 17.69 12.16 -6.58
N ILE A 343 17.39 11.88 -5.32
CA ILE A 343 18.20 12.36 -4.19
C ILE A 343 19.67 11.91 -4.37
N GLY A 344 20.59 12.86 -4.25
CA GLY A 344 22.03 12.65 -4.50
C GLY A 344 22.48 12.97 -5.93
N HIS A 345 21.56 13.41 -6.80
CA HIS A 345 21.77 13.78 -8.20
C HIS A 345 21.37 15.24 -8.42
N ALA A 346 22.19 16.18 -7.98
CA ALA A 346 21.89 17.62 -8.01
C ALA A 346 21.85 18.20 -9.43
N GLU A 347 22.53 17.56 -10.37
CA GLU A 347 22.53 17.90 -11.80
C GLU A 347 21.18 17.71 -12.49
N VAL A 348 20.24 17.00 -11.86
CA VAL A 348 18.86 16.84 -12.34
C VAL A 348 17.91 17.45 -11.32
N SER A 349 17.33 18.60 -11.66
CA SER A 349 16.39 19.30 -10.80
C SER A 349 15.02 18.61 -10.70
N ALA A 350 14.27 18.90 -9.63
CA ALA A 350 12.89 18.43 -9.50
C ALA A 350 11.99 18.89 -10.67
N LYS A 351 12.25 20.09 -11.21
CA LYS A 351 11.51 20.63 -12.36
C LYS A 351 11.79 19.87 -13.65
N GLU A 352 13.04 19.49 -13.91
CA GLU A 352 13.36 18.67 -15.10
C GLU A 352 12.68 17.29 -15.03
N ILE A 353 12.52 16.72 -13.83
CA ILE A 353 11.77 15.47 -13.62
C ILE A 353 10.28 15.68 -13.92
N GLU A 354 9.69 16.79 -13.48
CA GLU A 354 8.30 17.15 -13.79
C GLU A 354 8.07 17.32 -15.29
N ASP A 355 8.96 18.06 -15.96
CA ASP A 355 8.90 18.29 -17.40
C ASP A 355 9.07 16.99 -18.18
N ALA A 356 10.00 16.12 -17.77
CA ALA A 356 10.18 14.80 -18.37
C ALA A 356 8.95 13.89 -18.18
N PHE A 357 8.37 13.87 -16.98
CA PHE A 357 7.15 13.11 -16.69
C PHE A 357 5.97 13.61 -17.52
N ALA A 358 5.79 14.92 -17.64
CA ALA A 358 4.71 15.53 -18.43
C ALA A 358 4.88 15.30 -19.94
N ALA A 359 6.12 15.28 -20.44
CA ALA A 359 6.44 15.07 -21.84
C ALA A 359 6.52 13.59 -22.26
N ASP A 360 6.54 12.65 -21.31
CA ASP A 360 6.73 11.23 -21.59
C ASP A 360 5.56 10.64 -22.40
N PRO A 361 5.78 10.23 -23.67
CA PRO A 361 4.71 9.75 -24.51
C PRO A 361 4.15 8.40 -24.04
N ARG A 362 4.85 7.65 -23.19
CA ARG A 362 4.37 6.37 -22.66
C ARG A 362 3.28 6.57 -21.62
N ILE A 363 3.18 7.75 -21.01
CA ILE A 363 2.20 8.05 -19.96
C ILE A 363 0.89 8.54 -20.60
N VAL A 364 -0.23 8.09 -20.04
CA VAL A 364 -1.57 8.55 -20.37
C VAL A 364 -2.19 9.14 -19.11
N ASN A 365 -2.31 10.47 -19.08
CA ASN A 365 -2.92 11.21 -17.98
C ASN A 365 -4.41 11.43 -18.21
N VAL A 366 -5.20 11.29 -17.16
CA VAL A 366 -6.65 11.45 -17.14
C VAL A 366 -7.06 12.18 -15.87
N MET A 367 -7.84 13.24 -16.01
CA MET A 367 -8.43 13.94 -14.88
C MET A 367 -9.69 13.22 -14.38
N GLU A 368 -9.63 12.56 -13.22
CA GLU A 368 -10.79 11.90 -12.60
C GLU A 368 -11.02 12.45 -11.19
N GLY A 369 -12.20 13.04 -10.95
CA GLY A 369 -12.56 13.57 -9.62
C GLY A 369 -11.62 14.67 -9.12
N GLY A 370 -11.12 15.53 -10.01
CA GLY A 370 -10.19 16.61 -9.68
C GLY A 370 -8.75 16.16 -9.41
N ARG A 371 -8.40 14.94 -9.82
CA ARG A 371 -7.08 14.31 -9.66
C ARG A 371 -6.50 13.95 -11.02
N GLU A 372 -5.20 14.12 -11.15
CA GLU A 372 -4.46 13.63 -12.31
C GLU A 372 -4.05 12.18 -12.07
N MET A 373 -4.86 11.27 -12.61
CA MET A 373 -4.58 9.84 -12.60
C MET A 373 -3.82 9.51 -13.88
N CYS A 374 -2.89 8.56 -13.81
CA CYS A 374 -2.06 8.15 -14.93
C CYS A 374 -2.01 6.63 -15.06
N THR A 375 -1.84 6.18 -16.30
CA THR A 375 -1.49 4.81 -16.68
C THR A 375 -0.41 4.86 -17.75
N THR A 376 0.16 3.71 -18.12
CA THR A 376 1.11 3.64 -19.24
C THR A 376 0.46 3.02 -20.47
N ARG A 377 0.97 3.36 -21.65
CA ARG A 377 0.57 2.74 -22.92
C ARG A 377 0.80 1.24 -22.91
N ASP A 378 1.85 0.76 -22.25
CA ASP A 378 2.15 -0.66 -22.12
C ASP A 378 1.06 -1.38 -21.30
N VAL A 379 0.73 -0.87 -20.11
CA VAL A 379 -0.34 -1.42 -19.27
C VAL A 379 -1.68 -1.39 -20.02
N LEU A 380 -2.00 -0.28 -20.69
CA LEU A 380 -3.20 -0.17 -21.49
C LEU A 380 -3.23 -1.19 -22.63
N SER A 381 -2.10 -1.39 -23.32
CA SER A 381 -2.00 -2.34 -24.43
C SER A 381 -2.14 -3.79 -23.95
N GLU A 382 -1.59 -4.13 -22.78
CA GLU A 382 -1.74 -5.43 -22.14
C GLU A 382 -3.20 -5.70 -21.78
N GLU A 383 -3.86 -4.77 -21.09
CA GLU A 383 -5.28 -4.90 -20.74
C GLU A 383 -6.17 -4.97 -21.98
N LYS A 384 -5.89 -4.14 -23.00
CA LYS A 384 -6.63 -4.17 -24.27
C LYS A 384 -6.47 -5.50 -24.98
N ARG A 385 -5.24 -6.02 -25.09
CA ARG A 385 -4.98 -7.34 -25.69
C ARG A 385 -5.74 -8.44 -24.95
N MET A 386 -5.72 -8.42 -23.62
CA MET A 386 -6.47 -9.38 -22.80
C MET A 386 -7.96 -9.36 -23.13
N VAL A 387 -8.57 -8.16 -23.16
CA VAL A 387 -10.00 -7.97 -23.47
C VAL A 387 -10.33 -8.38 -24.90
N ASP A 388 -9.52 -7.96 -25.88
CA ASP A 388 -9.73 -8.24 -27.29
C ASP A 388 -9.58 -9.74 -27.58
N THR A 389 -8.59 -10.42 -26.99
CA THR A 389 -8.44 -11.88 -27.12
C THR A 389 -9.63 -12.61 -26.50
N ALA A 390 -10.12 -12.19 -25.33
CA ALA A 390 -11.29 -12.82 -24.70
C ALA A 390 -12.58 -12.65 -25.52
N ARG A 391 -12.75 -11.52 -26.22
CA ARG A 391 -13.93 -11.23 -27.05
C ARG A 391 -13.93 -11.92 -28.40
N ARG A 392 -12.75 -12.18 -28.98
CA ARG A 392 -12.60 -12.65 -30.37
C ARG A 392 -13.51 -13.81 -30.75
N ASP A 393 -13.69 -14.77 -29.85
CA ASP A 393 -14.42 -16.02 -30.10
C ASP A 393 -15.77 -16.09 -29.38
N GLN A 394 -16.33 -14.95 -28.95
CA GLN A 394 -17.68 -14.91 -28.38
C GLN A 394 -18.73 -15.29 -29.44
N GLY A 395 -19.61 -16.22 -29.08
CA GLY A 395 -20.68 -16.73 -29.93
C GLY A 395 -20.25 -17.64 -31.09
N ASN A 396 -18.96 -17.93 -31.24
CA ASN A 396 -18.42 -18.57 -32.45
C ASN A 396 -17.93 -20.03 -32.25
N ILE A 397 -17.99 -20.57 -31.03
CA ILE A 397 -17.56 -21.94 -30.73
C ILE A 397 -18.78 -22.88 -30.70
N PRO A 398 -18.75 -24.05 -31.37
CA PRO A 398 -19.81 -25.05 -31.26
C PRO A 398 -19.99 -25.52 -29.82
N PRO A 399 -21.21 -25.51 -29.24
CA PRO A 399 -21.45 -25.89 -27.85
C PRO A 399 -21.09 -27.37 -27.62
N LEU A 400 -20.82 -27.76 -26.36
CA LEU A 400 -20.61 -29.17 -26.03
C LEU A 400 -21.94 -29.94 -26.13
N TYR A 401 -23.03 -29.27 -25.76
CA TYR A 401 -24.39 -29.76 -25.89
C TYR A 401 -25.31 -28.64 -26.42
N GLU A 402 -26.22 -28.96 -27.34
CA GLU A 402 -27.27 -28.01 -27.74
C GLU A 402 -28.31 -27.81 -26.62
N THR A 403 -28.49 -28.82 -25.76
CA THR A 403 -29.32 -28.74 -24.55
C THR A 403 -28.60 -29.49 -23.43
N ALA A 404 -28.43 -28.83 -22.28
CA ALA A 404 -27.71 -29.42 -21.15
C ALA A 404 -28.43 -30.70 -20.65
N PRO A 405 -27.68 -31.78 -20.34
CA PRO A 405 -28.23 -32.94 -19.66
C PRO A 405 -28.84 -32.59 -18.31
N GLU A 406 -29.82 -33.38 -17.84
CA GLU A 406 -30.34 -33.25 -16.49
C GLU A 406 -29.25 -33.55 -15.44
N THR A 407 -29.25 -32.79 -14.35
CA THR A 407 -28.29 -32.92 -13.26
C THR A 407 -29.02 -32.89 -11.92
N ASP A 408 -28.47 -33.54 -10.90
CA ASP A 408 -28.99 -33.45 -9.53
C ASP A 408 -28.71 -32.09 -8.85
N LEU A 409 -27.98 -31.20 -9.53
CA LEU A 409 -27.67 -29.86 -9.01
C LEU A 409 -28.88 -28.93 -9.14
N MET A 410 -29.30 -28.35 -8.02
CA MET A 410 -30.46 -27.47 -7.95
C MET A 410 -30.09 -25.99 -8.08
N GLY A 411 -30.98 -25.21 -8.71
CA GLY A 411 -30.87 -23.75 -8.79
C GLY A 411 -29.65 -23.25 -9.56
N GLN A 412 -28.95 -22.26 -8.99
CA GLN A 412 -27.81 -21.59 -9.63
C GLN A 412 -26.64 -22.52 -9.99
N GLN A 413 -26.43 -23.60 -9.24
CA GLN A 413 -25.35 -24.54 -9.54
C GLN A 413 -25.64 -25.31 -10.84
N GLY A 414 -26.87 -25.82 -11.01
CA GLY A 414 -27.30 -26.47 -12.26
C GLY A 414 -27.31 -25.49 -13.44
N GLN A 415 -27.76 -24.25 -13.22
CA GLN A 415 -27.70 -23.19 -14.24
C GLN A 415 -26.26 -22.88 -14.69
N ALA A 416 -25.30 -22.88 -13.76
CA ALA A 416 -23.90 -22.66 -14.08
C ALA A 416 -23.29 -23.82 -14.88
N VAL A 417 -23.62 -25.08 -14.53
CA VAL A 417 -23.21 -26.24 -15.34
C VAL A 417 -23.84 -26.16 -16.74
N ALA A 418 -25.15 -25.91 -16.82
CA ALA A 418 -25.84 -25.76 -18.11
C ALA A 418 -25.22 -24.66 -18.97
N HIS A 419 -24.84 -23.53 -18.37
CA HIS A 419 -24.15 -22.44 -19.08
C HIS A 419 -22.82 -22.90 -19.69
N ILE A 420 -21.96 -23.60 -18.95
CA ILE A 420 -20.66 -24.10 -19.44
C ILE A 420 -20.84 -25.09 -20.59
N LEU A 421 -21.84 -25.96 -20.51
CA LEU A 421 -22.09 -27.02 -21.48
C LEU A 421 -22.70 -26.49 -22.80
N THR A 422 -23.53 -25.45 -22.71
CA THR A 422 -24.31 -24.92 -23.85
C THR A 422 -23.74 -23.64 -24.44
N THR A 423 -22.74 -23.02 -23.79
CA THR A 423 -22.16 -21.77 -24.28
C THR A 423 -21.43 -21.93 -25.60
N ARG A 424 -21.62 -20.93 -26.46
CA ARG A 424 -20.91 -20.75 -27.72
C ARG A 424 -19.66 -19.89 -27.59
N ASP A 425 -19.30 -19.51 -26.37
CA ASP A 425 -18.09 -18.76 -26.10
C ASP A 425 -16.91 -19.69 -25.82
N ARG A 426 -15.71 -19.27 -26.23
CA ARG A 426 -14.48 -19.94 -25.82
C ARG A 426 -14.20 -19.76 -24.33
N VAL A 427 -14.50 -18.59 -23.80
CA VAL A 427 -14.21 -18.19 -22.41
C VAL A 427 -15.53 -18.08 -21.64
N SER A 428 -15.60 -18.68 -20.46
CA SER A 428 -16.76 -18.58 -19.58
C SER A 428 -16.33 -18.36 -18.14
N ILE A 429 -17.11 -17.59 -17.39
CA ILE A 429 -16.80 -17.26 -16.00
C ILE A 429 -17.85 -17.87 -15.08
N ILE A 430 -17.40 -18.52 -14.01
CA ILE A 430 -18.23 -18.96 -12.89
C ILE A 430 -17.85 -18.11 -11.69
N ARG A 431 -18.77 -17.26 -11.27
CA ARG A 431 -18.57 -16.40 -10.11
C ARG A 431 -19.27 -17.01 -8.92
N GLY A 432 -18.50 -17.62 -8.02
CA GLY A 432 -19.03 -18.26 -6.81
C GLY A 432 -18.56 -17.54 -5.56
N LYS A 433 -19.48 -17.10 -4.69
CA LYS A 433 -19.13 -16.62 -3.34
C LYS A 433 -18.38 -17.70 -2.55
N ALA A 434 -17.63 -17.30 -1.53
CA ALA A 434 -16.98 -18.24 -0.62
C ALA A 434 -17.99 -19.24 -0.02
N GLY A 435 -17.72 -20.54 -0.16
CA GLY A 435 -18.55 -21.59 0.47
C GLY A 435 -19.82 -21.99 -0.31
N THR A 436 -19.90 -21.67 -1.60
CA THR A 436 -21.05 -21.99 -2.49
C THR A 436 -21.04 -23.39 -3.10
N GLY A 437 -20.09 -24.26 -2.72
CA GLY A 437 -19.99 -25.61 -3.27
C GLY A 437 -19.42 -25.67 -4.69
N LYS A 438 -18.53 -24.74 -5.07
CA LYS A 438 -17.85 -24.71 -6.38
C LYS A 438 -17.26 -26.05 -6.80
N THR A 439 -16.69 -26.81 -5.86
CA THR A 439 -16.12 -28.13 -6.11
C THR A 439 -17.17 -29.14 -6.58
N THR A 440 -18.34 -29.17 -5.94
CA THR A 440 -19.43 -30.08 -6.34
C THR A 440 -19.92 -29.76 -7.75
N LEU A 441 -20.09 -28.47 -8.04
CA LEU A 441 -20.40 -27.98 -9.38
C LEU A 441 -19.32 -28.40 -10.39
N MET A 442 -18.05 -28.21 -10.04
CA MET A 442 -16.91 -28.52 -10.91
C MET A 442 -16.83 -30.03 -11.22
N LYS A 443 -17.05 -30.90 -10.24
CA LYS A 443 -17.08 -32.36 -10.45
C LYS A 443 -18.13 -32.78 -11.45
N GLU A 444 -19.34 -32.25 -11.31
CA GLU A 444 -20.44 -32.57 -12.22
C GLU A 444 -20.20 -32.00 -13.62
N ALA A 445 -19.71 -30.76 -13.72
CA ALA A 445 -19.34 -30.17 -15.00
C ALA A 445 -18.25 -30.99 -15.70
N VAL A 446 -17.20 -31.41 -14.97
CA VAL A 446 -16.12 -32.24 -15.53
C VAL A 446 -16.64 -33.57 -16.03
N ARG A 447 -17.47 -34.28 -15.24
CA ARG A 447 -18.11 -35.53 -15.66
C ARG A 447 -18.86 -35.37 -16.99
N LEU A 448 -19.71 -34.35 -17.09
CA LEU A 448 -20.52 -34.10 -18.30
C LEU A 448 -19.68 -33.64 -19.50
N ILE A 449 -18.57 -32.93 -19.28
CA ILE A 449 -17.62 -32.56 -20.33
C ILE A 449 -16.90 -33.82 -20.85
N GLU A 450 -16.53 -34.74 -19.97
CA GLU A 450 -15.91 -36.03 -20.31
C GLU A 450 -16.88 -36.93 -21.09
N GLU A 451 -18.16 -36.95 -20.72
CA GLU A 451 -19.22 -37.63 -21.48
C GLU A 451 -19.43 -37.05 -22.88
N ALA A 452 -19.13 -35.76 -23.09
CA ALA A 452 -19.11 -35.12 -24.41
C ALA A 452 -17.85 -35.43 -25.24
N GLY A 453 -16.95 -36.30 -24.74
CA GLY A 453 -15.73 -36.72 -25.42
C GLY A 453 -14.57 -35.71 -25.32
N LYS A 454 -14.59 -34.81 -24.33
CA LYS A 454 -13.52 -33.85 -24.05
C LYS A 454 -12.83 -34.17 -22.73
N SER A 455 -11.54 -33.89 -22.60
CA SER A 455 -10.84 -33.94 -21.32
C SER A 455 -10.78 -32.56 -20.68
N VAL A 456 -10.63 -32.55 -19.35
CA VAL A 456 -10.46 -31.31 -18.58
C VAL A 456 -9.10 -31.29 -17.90
N ILE A 457 -8.32 -30.24 -18.15
CA ILE A 457 -7.12 -29.94 -17.37
C ILE A 457 -7.48 -28.90 -16.34
N THR A 458 -7.19 -29.19 -15.07
CA THR A 458 -7.52 -28.31 -13.94
C THR A 458 -6.26 -27.63 -13.43
N VAL A 459 -6.34 -26.31 -13.26
CA VAL A 459 -5.23 -25.52 -12.73
C VAL A 459 -5.71 -24.51 -11.70
N ALA A 460 -4.79 -24.08 -10.84
CA ALA A 460 -5.00 -22.94 -9.95
C ALA A 460 -3.75 -22.04 -9.87
N PRO A 461 -3.87 -20.76 -9.47
CA PRO A 461 -2.72 -19.86 -9.39
C PRO A 461 -1.69 -20.27 -8.33
N THR A 462 -2.14 -20.86 -7.22
CA THR A 462 -1.26 -21.24 -6.10
C THR A 462 -1.07 -22.75 -6.02
N ALA A 463 0.13 -23.17 -5.59
CA ALA A 463 0.43 -24.59 -5.38
C ALA A 463 -0.49 -25.24 -4.34
N ARG A 464 -0.90 -24.49 -3.29
CA ARG A 464 -1.85 -25.00 -2.29
C ARG A 464 -3.23 -25.22 -2.87
N ALA A 465 -3.78 -24.29 -3.67
CA ALA A 465 -5.08 -24.48 -4.31
C ALA A 465 -5.04 -25.67 -5.28
N ALA A 466 -4.00 -25.76 -6.13
CA ALA A 466 -3.88 -26.85 -7.09
C ALA A 466 -3.62 -28.22 -6.43
N ARG A 467 -2.58 -28.31 -5.61
CA ARG A 467 -2.05 -29.60 -5.11
C ARG A 467 -2.59 -30.00 -3.75
N GLY A 468 -3.12 -29.06 -2.96
CA GLY A 468 -3.60 -29.29 -1.60
C GLY A 468 -5.09 -29.01 -1.41
N VAL A 469 -5.82 -28.62 -2.46
CA VAL A 469 -7.30 -28.55 -2.44
C VAL A 469 -7.84 -29.37 -3.60
N LEU A 470 -7.56 -28.98 -4.85
CA LEU A 470 -8.12 -29.66 -6.02
C LEU A 470 -7.74 -31.14 -6.08
N LYS A 471 -6.48 -31.51 -5.85
CA LYS A 471 -6.07 -32.92 -5.78
C LYS A 471 -6.79 -33.70 -4.68
N GLU A 472 -6.86 -33.15 -3.47
CA GLU A 472 -7.57 -33.76 -2.33
C GLU A 472 -9.07 -33.92 -2.61
N GLU A 473 -9.63 -33.04 -3.44
CA GLU A 473 -11.02 -33.10 -3.89
C GLU A 473 -11.25 -34.06 -5.07
N GLY A 474 -10.21 -34.74 -5.58
CA GLY A 474 -10.32 -35.78 -6.61
C GLY A 474 -9.82 -35.37 -8.00
N PHE A 475 -9.24 -34.18 -8.16
CA PHE A 475 -8.61 -33.75 -9.41
C PHE A 475 -7.11 -34.06 -9.40
N GLU A 476 -6.74 -35.33 -9.48
CA GLU A 476 -5.36 -35.83 -9.32
C GLU A 476 -4.33 -35.16 -10.26
N ASN A 477 -4.77 -34.74 -11.44
CA ASN A 477 -3.93 -34.06 -12.44
C ASN A 477 -3.81 -32.54 -12.24
N ALA A 478 -4.40 -31.98 -11.18
CA ALA A 478 -4.38 -30.54 -10.94
C ALA A 478 -2.95 -30.01 -10.75
N THR A 479 -2.63 -28.92 -11.44
CA THR A 479 -1.31 -28.26 -11.36
C THR A 479 -1.43 -26.74 -11.30
N THR A 480 -0.31 -26.03 -11.21
CA THR A 480 -0.34 -24.56 -11.16
C THR A 480 -0.41 -23.97 -12.57
N VAL A 481 -1.03 -22.78 -12.69
CA VAL A 481 -1.01 -22.00 -13.93
C VAL A 481 0.43 -21.75 -14.42
N ALA A 482 1.33 -21.40 -13.50
CA ALA A 482 2.74 -21.20 -13.83
C ALA A 482 3.41 -22.45 -14.42
N HIS A 483 3.07 -23.66 -13.95
CA HIS A 483 3.60 -24.90 -14.51
C HIS A 483 3.04 -25.18 -15.91
N LEU A 484 1.72 -25.00 -16.10
CA LEU A 484 1.06 -25.17 -17.40
C LEU A 484 1.68 -24.25 -18.47
N LEU A 485 1.95 -22.99 -18.14
CA LEU A 485 2.46 -22.01 -19.10
C LEU A 485 3.90 -22.30 -19.58
N VAL A 486 4.66 -23.15 -18.88
CA VAL A 486 6.04 -23.50 -19.24
C VAL A 486 6.25 -24.94 -19.67
N ASP A 487 5.24 -25.81 -19.54
CA ASP A 487 5.31 -27.23 -19.89
C ASP A 487 4.65 -27.51 -21.26
N PRO A 488 5.43 -27.75 -22.33
CA PRO A 488 4.88 -28.01 -23.66
C PRO A 488 4.04 -29.29 -23.75
N GLY A 489 4.33 -30.29 -22.91
CA GLY A 489 3.61 -31.56 -22.87
C GLY A 489 2.19 -31.36 -22.34
N LEU A 490 2.04 -30.62 -21.25
CA LEU A 490 0.72 -30.22 -20.74
C LEU A 490 -0.03 -29.32 -21.72
N GLN A 491 0.67 -28.40 -22.39
CA GLN A 491 0.06 -27.55 -23.41
C GLN A 491 -0.48 -28.35 -24.60
N ALA A 492 0.25 -29.38 -25.05
CA ALA A 492 -0.21 -30.24 -26.15
C ALA A 492 -1.48 -31.02 -25.79
N GLN A 493 -1.65 -31.41 -24.52
CA GLN A 493 -2.86 -32.09 -24.04
C GLN A 493 -4.11 -31.20 -24.08
N LEU A 494 -3.96 -29.86 -24.14
CA LEU A 494 -5.10 -28.94 -24.23
C LEU A 494 -5.74 -28.89 -25.62
N LYS A 495 -5.13 -29.48 -26.64
CA LYS A 495 -5.62 -29.34 -28.01
C LYS A 495 -7.05 -29.84 -28.16
N ASP A 496 -7.95 -28.94 -28.55
CA ASP A 496 -9.39 -29.15 -28.68
C ASP A 496 -10.10 -29.58 -27.37
N GLN A 497 -9.51 -29.32 -26.19
CA GLN A 497 -10.00 -29.73 -24.86
C GLN A 497 -10.51 -28.56 -24.02
N VAL A 498 -10.73 -28.78 -22.71
CA VAL A 498 -11.16 -27.74 -21.76
C VAL A 498 -10.07 -27.48 -20.71
N LEU A 499 -9.75 -26.21 -20.51
CA LEU A 499 -8.92 -25.73 -19.41
C LEU A 499 -9.83 -25.11 -18.34
N TRP A 500 -9.75 -25.64 -17.12
CA TRP A 500 -10.47 -25.12 -15.96
C TRP A 500 -9.51 -24.46 -14.98
N VAL A 501 -9.72 -23.19 -14.69
CA VAL A 501 -8.93 -22.41 -13.73
C VAL A 501 -9.77 -22.13 -12.49
N ASP A 502 -9.44 -22.74 -11.35
CA ASP A 502 -10.04 -22.37 -10.06
C ASP A 502 -9.24 -21.26 -9.37
N GLU A 503 -9.91 -20.49 -8.51
CA GLU A 503 -9.38 -19.28 -7.86
C GLU A 503 -8.81 -18.26 -8.86
N ALA A 504 -9.45 -18.13 -10.03
CA ALA A 504 -9.02 -17.24 -11.12
C ALA A 504 -8.94 -15.75 -10.74
N GLY A 505 -9.57 -15.33 -9.62
CA GLY A 505 -9.45 -13.98 -9.08
C GLY A 505 -8.04 -13.62 -8.60
N LEU A 506 -7.17 -14.61 -8.37
CA LEU A 506 -5.77 -14.40 -7.99
C LEU A 506 -4.82 -14.19 -9.19
N LEU A 507 -5.32 -14.28 -10.42
CA LEU A 507 -4.52 -14.07 -11.63
C LEU A 507 -4.37 -12.58 -11.96
N GLY A 508 -3.14 -12.16 -12.24
CA GLY A 508 -2.84 -10.86 -12.82
C GLY A 508 -3.08 -10.83 -14.34
N THR A 509 -2.99 -9.65 -14.95
CA THR A 509 -3.23 -9.46 -16.40
C THR A 509 -2.31 -10.32 -17.27
N LYS A 510 -1.03 -10.45 -16.89
CA LYS A 510 -0.03 -11.20 -17.67
C LYS A 510 -0.35 -12.69 -17.78
N ASP A 511 -0.59 -13.35 -16.65
CA ASP A 511 -0.90 -14.79 -16.62
C ASP A 511 -2.25 -15.07 -17.29
N MET A 512 -3.25 -14.21 -17.08
CA MET A 512 -4.54 -14.35 -17.76
C MET A 512 -4.42 -14.20 -19.28
N THR A 513 -3.65 -13.23 -19.76
CA THR A 513 -3.39 -13.04 -21.20
C THR A 513 -2.68 -14.26 -21.79
N ALA A 514 -1.68 -14.82 -21.09
CA ALA A 514 -0.99 -16.02 -21.53
C ALA A 514 -1.92 -17.24 -21.60
N LEU A 515 -2.86 -17.38 -20.66
CA LEU A 515 -3.89 -18.43 -20.69
C LEU A 515 -4.87 -18.25 -21.86
N LEU A 516 -5.34 -17.03 -22.11
CA LEU A 516 -6.20 -16.71 -23.25
C LEU A 516 -5.50 -17.01 -24.57
N ASP A 517 -4.24 -16.60 -24.73
CA ASP A 517 -3.46 -16.88 -25.93
C ASP A 517 -3.16 -18.38 -26.10
N LEU A 518 -2.87 -19.09 -25.00
CA LEU A 518 -2.66 -20.55 -25.02
C LEU A 518 -3.93 -21.29 -25.45
N THR A 519 -5.05 -21.01 -24.81
CA THR A 519 -6.33 -21.66 -25.13
C THR A 519 -6.78 -21.33 -26.54
N ALA A 520 -6.56 -20.10 -27.00
CA ALA A 520 -6.84 -19.73 -28.38
C ALA A 520 -5.99 -20.51 -29.39
N ARG A 521 -4.68 -20.66 -29.15
CA ARG A 521 -3.78 -21.44 -30.01
C ARG A 521 -4.10 -22.93 -30.03
N MET A 522 -4.54 -23.48 -28.90
CA MET A 522 -4.88 -24.90 -28.76
C MET A 522 -6.32 -25.23 -29.15
N ASN A 523 -7.11 -24.22 -29.57
CA ASN A 523 -8.55 -24.36 -29.76
C ASN A 523 -9.27 -24.97 -28.53
N ALA A 524 -8.77 -24.63 -27.34
CA ALA A 524 -9.30 -25.11 -26.07
C ALA A 524 -10.36 -24.13 -25.53
N ARG A 525 -11.36 -24.66 -24.82
CA ARG A 525 -12.29 -23.84 -24.01
C ARG A 525 -11.62 -23.44 -22.69
N LEU A 526 -11.93 -22.25 -22.18
CA LEU A 526 -11.42 -21.71 -20.92
C LEU A 526 -12.56 -21.45 -19.95
N VAL A 527 -12.57 -22.16 -18.83
CA VAL A 527 -13.50 -21.93 -17.72
C VAL A 527 -12.76 -21.27 -16.57
N LEU A 528 -13.18 -20.06 -16.18
CA LEU A 528 -12.60 -19.29 -15.09
C LEU A 528 -13.55 -19.30 -13.89
N ALA A 529 -13.19 -20.06 -12.84
CA ALA A 529 -13.95 -20.11 -11.60
C ALA A 529 -13.27 -19.24 -10.53
N GLY A 530 -14.02 -18.36 -9.87
CA GLY A 530 -13.44 -17.48 -8.85
C GLY A 530 -14.42 -16.50 -8.21
N ASP A 531 -13.90 -15.66 -7.34
CA ASP A 531 -14.65 -14.61 -6.67
C ASP A 531 -13.91 -13.27 -6.75
N THR A 532 -14.44 -12.35 -7.56
CA THR A 532 -13.92 -10.98 -7.72
C THR A 532 -13.94 -10.14 -6.42
N ARG A 533 -14.68 -10.58 -5.40
CA ARG A 533 -14.78 -9.90 -4.10
C ARG A 533 -13.79 -10.44 -3.06
N GLN A 534 -13.07 -11.53 -3.37
CA GLN A 534 -11.92 -11.97 -2.58
C GLN A 534 -10.66 -11.24 -3.03
N HIS A 535 -9.50 -11.54 -2.42
CA HIS A 535 -8.26 -10.88 -2.78
C HIS A 535 -7.94 -11.04 -4.28
N ALA A 536 -7.42 -9.95 -4.86
CA ALA A 536 -6.88 -9.94 -6.20
C ALA A 536 -5.40 -10.38 -6.20
N SER A 537 -4.82 -10.54 -7.38
CA SER A 537 -3.39 -10.80 -7.52
C SER A 537 -2.53 -9.76 -6.82
N VAL A 538 -1.38 -10.18 -6.31
CA VAL A 538 -0.36 -9.24 -5.78
C VAL A 538 0.21 -8.39 -6.91
N VAL A 539 0.42 -9.00 -8.09
CA VAL A 539 0.87 -8.34 -9.32
C VAL A 539 -0.26 -7.48 -9.91
N ARG A 540 0.08 -6.52 -10.79
CA ARG A 540 -0.92 -5.66 -11.45
C ARG A 540 -2.04 -6.44 -12.16
N GLY A 541 -3.23 -5.83 -12.17
CA GLY A 541 -4.40 -6.28 -12.92
C GLY A 541 -5.36 -7.18 -12.15
N ASP A 542 -6.61 -6.75 -12.02
CA ASP A 542 -7.72 -7.59 -11.53
C ASP A 542 -8.38 -8.30 -12.74
N ALA A 543 -7.67 -9.28 -13.29
CA ALA A 543 -7.96 -9.81 -14.61
C ALA A 543 -9.38 -10.41 -14.73
N LEU A 544 -9.81 -11.20 -13.74
CA LEU A 544 -11.14 -11.78 -13.72
C LEU A 544 -12.23 -10.69 -13.67
N ARG A 545 -12.04 -9.65 -12.87
CA ARG A 545 -12.97 -8.51 -12.81
C ARG A 545 -13.00 -7.76 -14.13
N ILE A 546 -11.85 -7.48 -14.75
CA ILE A 546 -11.77 -6.79 -16.04
C ILE A 546 -12.48 -7.59 -17.14
N LEU A 547 -12.30 -8.92 -17.18
CA LEU A 547 -13.00 -9.77 -18.14
C LEU A 547 -14.52 -9.77 -17.93
N ASN A 548 -14.98 -9.71 -16.68
CA ASN A 548 -16.40 -9.58 -16.37
C ASN A 548 -16.93 -8.17 -16.74
N THR A 549 -16.37 -7.11 -16.15
CA THR A 549 -16.95 -5.75 -16.19
C THR A 549 -16.59 -4.97 -17.46
N VAL A 550 -15.40 -5.19 -18.03
CA VAL A 550 -14.93 -4.47 -19.22
C VAL A 550 -15.13 -5.30 -20.48
N ALA A 551 -14.70 -6.57 -20.49
CA ALA A 551 -14.84 -7.41 -21.68
C ALA A 551 -16.29 -7.87 -21.90
N GLY A 552 -17.11 -7.97 -20.85
CA GLY A 552 -18.50 -8.41 -20.94
C GLY A 552 -18.61 -9.92 -21.19
N ILE A 553 -17.67 -10.69 -20.66
CA ILE A 553 -17.72 -12.16 -20.75
C ILE A 553 -18.88 -12.66 -19.89
N PRO A 554 -19.78 -13.51 -20.42
CA PRO A 554 -20.90 -14.04 -19.65
C PRO A 554 -20.46 -14.74 -18.36
N VAL A 555 -21.23 -14.49 -17.30
CA VAL A 555 -20.97 -15.00 -15.96
C VAL A 555 -22.15 -15.84 -15.48
N ALA A 556 -21.86 -17.05 -15.04
CA ALA A 556 -22.77 -17.82 -14.22
C ALA A 556 -22.52 -17.52 -12.73
N GLU A 557 -23.51 -16.92 -12.05
CA GLU A 557 -23.41 -16.59 -10.63
C GLU A 557 -23.92 -17.72 -9.74
N VAL A 558 -23.12 -18.08 -8.74
CA VAL A 558 -23.48 -19.01 -7.67
C VAL A 558 -23.36 -18.26 -6.34
N SER A 559 -24.47 -17.80 -5.79
CA SER A 559 -24.52 -16.92 -4.62
C SER A 559 -24.94 -17.62 -3.33
N LYS A 560 -25.66 -18.75 -3.41
CA LYS A 560 -26.13 -19.49 -2.23
C LYS A 560 -24.97 -20.15 -1.48
N ILE A 561 -24.74 -19.72 -0.25
CA ILE A 561 -23.66 -20.22 0.61
C ILE A 561 -24.14 -21.43 1.42
N TYR A 562 -23.39 -22.54 1.36
CA TYR A 562 -23.68 -23.78 2.09
C TYR A 562 -22.73 -24.03 3.27
N ARG A 563 -21.64 -23.25 3.37
CA ARG A 563 -20.60 -23.42 4.39
C ARG A 563 -21.13 -23.13 5.81
N GLN A 564 -21.76 -21.98 6.01
CA GLN A 564 -22.26 -21.57 7.32
C GLN A 564 -23.62 -22.19 7.62
N GLN A 565 -23.71 -22.93 8.73
CA GLN A 565 -24.94 -23.63 9.13
C GLN A 565 -25.95 -22.70 9.81
N ARG A 566 -25.47 -21.70 10.57
CA ARG A 566 -26.33 -20.73 11.26
C ARG A 566 -26.81 -19.66 10.27
N GLU A 567 -28.12 -19.45 10.21
CA GLU A 567 -28.74 -18.51 9.28
C GLU A 567 -28.26 -17.07 9.47
N GLN A 568 -28.18 -16.59 10.71
CA GLN A 568 -27.70 -15.24 11.02
C GLN A 568 -26.26 -15.03 10.52
N PHE A 569 -25.36 -15.98 10.79
CA PHE A 569 -23.98 -15.89 10.34
C PHE A 569 -23.87 -15.96 8.81
N ARG A 570 -24.61 -16.88 8.19
CA ARG A 570 -24.69 -16.99 6.73
C ARG A 570 -25.16 -15.68 6.09
N SER A 571 -26.18 -15.05 6.65
CA SER A 571 -26.70 -13.76 6.16
C SER A 571 -25.67 -12.62 6.25
N ALA A 572 -24.86 -12.58 7.31
CA ALA A 572 -23.77 -11.61 7.42
C ALA A 572 -22.69 -11.83 6.34
N VAL A 573 -22.30 -13.09 6.10
CA VAL A 573 -21.33 -13.44 5.04
C VAL A 573 -21.88 -13.13 3.64
N GLU A 574 -23.18 -13.34 3.41
CA GLU A 574 -23.87 -13.00 2.16
C GLU A 574 -23.84 -11.49 1.88
N ASP A 575 -24.09 -10.67 2.91
CA ASP A 575 -23.98 -9.20 2.85
C ASP A 575 -22.56 -8.74 2.55
N LEU A 576 -21.53 -9.33 3.18
CA LEU A 576 -20.12 -9.04 2.86
C LEU A 576 -19.80 -9.38 1.40
N GLY A 577 -20.24 -10.55 0.92
CA GLY A 577 -20.04 -10.95 -0.48
C GLY A 577 -20.74 -10.03 -1.48
N GLU A 578 -21.80 -9.34 -1.08
CA GLU A 578 -22.49 -8.33 -1.90
C GLU A 578 -21.91 -6.91 -1.71
N GLY A 579 -21.01 -6.72 -0.75
CA GLY A 579 -20.36 -5.43 -0.45
C GLY A 579 -21.20 -4.53 0.46
N ARG A 580 -22.23 -5.06 1.11
CA ARG A 580 -23.01 -4.36 2.14
C ARG A 580 -22.31 -4.48 3.49
N VAL A 581 -21.10 -3.93 3.58
CA VAL A 581 -20.23 -4.09 4.76
C VAL A 581 -20.89 -3.55 6.02
N ASP A 582 -21.52 -2.38 5.97
CA ASP A 582 -22.19 -1.79 7.14
C ASP A 582 -23.27 -2.70 7.72
N LYS A 583 -24.08 -3.33 6.86
CA LYS A 583 -25.13 -4.26 7.28
C LYS A 583 -24.56 -5.54 7.87
N ALA A 584 -23.52 -6.08 7.24
CA ALA A 584 -22.86 -7.27 7.75
C ALA A 584 -22.17 -7.01 9.09
N PHE A 585 -21.52 -5.85 9.24
CA PHE A 585 -20.85 -5.44 10.46
C PHE A 585 -21.85 -5.33 11.61
N ALA A 586 -23.00 -4.67 11.39
CA ALA A 586 -24.07 -4.60 12.38
C ALA A 586 -24.56 -6.01 12.81
N LYS A 587 -24.79 -6.92 11.86
CA LYS A 587 -25.18 -8.32 12.17
C LYS A 587 -24.12 -9.06 12.98
N LEU A 588 -22.84 -8.89 12.65
CA LEU A 588 -21.73 -9.51 13.39
C LEU A 588 -21.62 -8.92 14.80
N ASP A 589 -21.83 -7.62 14.95
CA ASP A 589 -21.81 -6.95 16.25
C ASP A 589 -22.99 -7.41 17.13
N GLU A 590 -24.21 -7.48 16.57
CA GLU A 590 -25.40 -8.02 17.24
C GLU A 590 -25.23 -9.48 17.69
N MET A 591 -24.47 -10.28 16.93
CA MET A 591 -24.13 -11.66 17.28
C MET A 591 -23.07 -11.77 18.39
N GLY A 592 -22.47 -10.65 18.82
CA GLY A 592 -21.33 -10.64 19.73
C GLY A 592 -20.02 -11.15 19.09
N SER A 593 -19.97 -11.21 17.75
CA SER A 593 -18.78 -11.61 17.02
C SER A 593 -17.71 -10.51 17.01
N ILE A 594 -18.07 -9.23 17.20
CA ILE A 594 -17.11 -8.12 17.27
C ILE A 594 -16.90 -7.72 18.72
N ARG A 595 -15.70 -7.98 19.24
CA ARG A 595 -15.33 -7.82 20.64
C ARG A 595 -14.34 -6.68 20.80
N ASP A 596 -14.63 -5.82 21.77
CA ASP A 596 -13.71 -4.78 22.19
C ASP A 596 -12.60 -5.41 23.06
N MET A 597 -11.35 -5.18 22.72
CA MET A 597 -10.21 -5.72 23.47
C MET A 597 -10.05 -5.09 24.86
N GLN A 598 -10.61 -3.90 25.09
CA GLN A 598 -10.53 -3.20 26.39
C GLN A 598 -11.61 -3.71 27.36
N ASP A 599 -12.79 -4.07 26.84
CA ASP A 599 -13.97 -4.44 27.65
C ASP A 599 -14.27 -5.96 27.68
N SER A 600 -13.55 -6.77 26.89
CA SER A 600 -13.81 -8.22 26.82
C SER A 600 -13.35 -8.97 28.08
N THR A 601 -14.21 -9.85 28.59
CA THR A 601 -13.91 -10.76 29.72
C THR A 601 -12.96 -11.90 29.36
N SER A 602 -12.73 -12.17 28.06
CA SER A 602 -11.81 -13.21 27.56
C SER A 602 -10.89 -12.66 26.45
N SER A 603 -9.63 -13.10 26.43
CA SER A 603 -8.69 -12.76 25.37
C SER A 603 -8.89 -13.64 24.14
N LEU A 604 -8.49 -13.17 22.95
CA LEU A 604 -8.46 -13.96 21.71
C LEU A 604 -7.79 -15.32 21.92
N VAL A 605 -6.68 -15.32 22.66
CA VAL A 605 -5.88 -16.51 22.92
C VAL A 605 -6.66 -17.52 23.75
N ASP A 606 -7.42 -17.07 24.75
CA ASP A 606 -8.25 -17.96 25.58
C ASP A 606 -9.36 -18.60 24.76
N ASP A 607 -10.11 -17.81 23.99
CA ASP A 607 -11.19 -18.33 23.14
C ASP A 607 -10.66 -19.30 22.05
N TYR A 608 -9.49 -19.01 21.49
CA TYR A 608 -8.81 -19.90 20.55
C TYR A 608 -8.41 -21.22 21.23
N MET A 609 -7.84 -21.16 22.43
CA MET A 609 -7.45 -22.35 23.19
C MET A 609 -8.66 -23.20 23.59
N ASP A 610 -9.75 -22.58 24.06
CA ASP A 610 -11.00 -23.27 24.39
C ASP A 610 -11.59 -23.97 23.18
N THR A 611 -11.46 -23.39 21.99
CA THR A 611 -11.87 -24.02 20.73
C THR A 611 -11.06 -25.26 20.41
N LEU A 612 -9.74 -25.21 20.56
CA LEU A 612 -8.88 -26.38 20.39
C LEU A 612 -9.15 -27.46 21.44
N LEU A 613 -9.42 -27.09 22.70
CA LEU A 613 -9.76 -28.00 23.78
C LEU A 613 -11.11 -28.71 23.55
N ARG A 614 -12.08 -28.04 22.91
CA ARG A 614 -13.34 -28.63 22.44
C ARG A 614 -13.17 -29.57 21.22
N GLY A 615 -11.96 -29.73 20.71
CA GLY A 615 -11.67 -30.57 19.54
C GLY A 615 -12.09 -29.96 18.20
N LYS A 616 -12.43 -28.67 18.17
CA LYS A 616 -12.75 -27.93 16.95
C LYS A 616 -11.49 -27.39 16.28
N THR A 617 -11.58 -27.14 14.99
CA THR A 617 -10.53 -26.46 14.23
C THR A 617 -10.66 -24.94 14.39
N GLY A 618 -9.57 -24.27 14.76
CA GLY A 618 -9.50 -22.81 14.87
C GLY A 618 -8.48 -22.22 13.88
N LEU A 619 -8.73 -20.99 13.42
CA LEU A 619 -7.77 -20.23 12.62
C LEU A 619 -7.64 -18.80 13.13
N VAL A 620 -6.42 -18.36 13.42
CA VAL A 620 -6.15 -16.97 13.77
C VAL A 620 -5.67 -16.21 12.53
N ILE A 621 -6.28 -15.05 12.27
CA ILE A 621 -5.98 -14.19 11.12
C ILE A 621 -5.60 -12.79 11.62
N SER A 622 -4.53 -12.22 11.07
CA SER A 622 -4.20 -10.79 11.25
C SER A 622 -3.87 -10.14 9.90
N PRO A 623 -4.29 -8.88 9.64
CA PRO A 623 -3.98 -8.20 8.38
C PRO A 623 -2.48 -7.99 8.14
N THR A 624 -1.67 -7.80 9.19
CA THR A 624 -0.24 -7.50 9.08
C THR A 624 0.63 -8.60 9.71
N HIS A 625 1.84 -8.77 9.18
CA HIS A 625 2.78 -9.77 9.71
C HIS A 625 3.27 -9.43 11.11
N GLU A 626 3.49 -8.16 11.42
CA GLU A 626 3.98 -7.71 12.73
C GLU A 626 2.99 -8.06 13.85
N GLN A 627 1.72 -7.70 13.67
CA GLN A 627 0.65 -8.02 14.62
C GLN A 627 0.35 -9.53 14.67
N GLY A 628 0.52 -10.22 13.53
CA GLY A 628 0.47 -11.69 13.47
C GLY A 628 1.58 -12.38 14.28
N ASP A 629 2.80 -11.86 14.25
CA ASP A 629 3.94 -12.39 15.02
C ASP A 629 3.77 -12.11 16.53
N GLU A 630 3.20 -10.95 16.90
CA GLU A 630 2.85 -10.61 18.29
C GLU A 630 1.84 -11.58 18.90
N ILE A 631 0.67 -11.75 18.26
CA ILE A 631 -0.37 -12.67 18.77
C ILE A 631 0.12 -14.13 18.74
N THR A 632 0.98 -14.49 17.79
CA THR A 632 1.64 -15.80 17.76
C THR A 632 2.46 -16.04 19.02
N GLY A 633 3.18 -15.04 19.52
CA GLY A 633 3.92 -15.13 20.78
C GLY A 633 3.02 -15.52 21.96
N GLN A 634 1.90 -14.82 22.11
CA GLN A 634 0.93 -15.07 23.18
C GLN A 634 0.27 -16.46 23.06
N ILE A 635 -0.09 -16.88 21.83
CA ILE A 635 -0.62 -18.23 21.57
C ILE A 635 0.39 -19.30 21.96
N ARG A 636 1.67 -19.11 21.62
CA ARG A 636 2.73 -20.08 21.94
C ARG A 636 2.96 -20.21 23.44
N GLU A 637 2.92 -19.11 24.18
CA GLU A 637 2.98 -19.11 25.64
C GLU A 637 1.82 -19.92 26.24
N LYS A 638 0.57 -19.63 25.83
CA LYS A 638 -0.60 -20.36 26.32
C LYS A 638 -0.59 -21.85 25.95
N LEU A 639 -0.11 -22.20 24.75
CA LEU A 639 0.08 -23.60 24.35
C LEU A 639 1.13 -24.32 25.20
N ARG A 640 2.18 -23.60 25.65
CA ARG A 640 3.23 -24.13 26.53
C ARG A 640 2.68 -24.40 27.93
N ASP A 641 1.91 -23.47 28.49
CA ASP A 641 1.28 -23.61 29.80
C ASP A 641 0.31 -24.81 29.85
N ASN A 642 -0.35 -25.10 28.73
CA ASN A 642 -1.25 -26.24 28.58
C ASN A 642 -0.54 -27.53 28.14
N GLY A 643 0.80 -27.56 28.10
CA GLY A 643 1.59 -28.74 27.73
C GLY A 643 1.44 -29.19 26.27
N LYS A 644 0.82 -28.37 25.41
CA LYS A 644 0.66 -28.63 23.97
C LYS A 644 1.91 -28.27 23.17
N LEU A 645 2.74 -27.38 23.71
CA LEU A 645 4.02 -26.99 23.14
C LEU A 645 5.17 -27.43 24.05
N GLY A 646 6.26 -27.90 23.46
CA GLY A 646 7.46 -28.29 24.19
C GLY A 646 8.13 -27.10 24.90
N ILE A 647 8.70 -27.35 26.08
CA ILE A 647 9.39 -26.31 26.90
C ILE A 647 10.70 -25.85 26.24
N LYS A 648 11.37 -26.74 25.50
CA LYS A 648 12.62 -26.42 24.82
C LYS A 648 12.33 -25.64 23.55
N GLU A 649 13.04 -24.54 23.38
CA GLU A 649 12.94 -23.64 22.23
C GLU A 649 14.32 -23.52 21.58
N ILE A 650 14.36 -23.68 20.26
CA ILE A 650 15.58 -23.60 19.45
C ILE A 650 15.34 -22.57 18.36
N ALA A 651 16.18 -21.54 18.33
CA ALA A 651 16.20 -20.57 17.25
C ALA A 651 16.75 -21.21 15.97
N VAL A 652 15.97 -21.17 14.89
CA VAL A 652 16.38 -21.63 13.55
C VAL A 652 16.38 -20.47 12.57
N LYS A 653 17.10 -20.60 11.45
CA LYS A 653 17.18 -19.59 10.39
C LYS A 653 15.80 -19.34 9.78
N ARG A 654 15.44 -18.07 9.58
CA ARG A 654 14.24 -17.61 8.86
C ARG A 654 14.62 -16.55 7.83
N LEU A 655 14.09 -16.70 6.62
CA LEU A 655 14.26 -15.77 5.51
C LEU A 655 12.93 -15.06 5.23
N HIS A 656 12.98 -13.73 5.17
CA HIS A 656 11.86 -12.87 4.80
C HIS A 656 12.13 -12.23 3.46
N ASN A 657 11.16 -12.25 2.55
CA ASN A 657 11.30 -11.51 1.30
C ASN A 657 11.15 -10.01 1.58
N ARG A 658 12.08 -9.19 1.08
CA ARG A 658 11.99 -7.72 1.16
C ARG A 658 10.92 -7.15 0.22
N HIS A 659 10.38 -7.97 -0.68
CA HIS A 659 9.35 -7.63 -1.64
C HIS A 659 9.72 -6.44 -2.52
N PHE A 660 11.01 -6.32 -2.88
CA PHE A 660 11.48 -5.34 -3.84
C PHE A 660 10.84 -5.59 -5.21
N THR A 661 10.34 -4.52 -5.79
CA THR A 661 10.04 -4.42 -7.23
C THR A 661 11.32 -4.61 -8.05
N ASP A 662 11.17 -4.92 -9.33
CA ASP A 662 12.30 -5.02 -10.23
C ASP A 662 13.03 -3.68 -10.37
N ALA A 663 12.29 -2.55 -10.36
CA ALA A 663 12.89 -1.22 -10.24
C ALA A 663 13.77 -1.10 -8.99
N GLU A 664 13.26 -1.43 -7.80
CA GLU A 664 14.04 -1.35 -6.56
C GLU A 664 15.28 -2.25 -6.56
N LYS A 665 15.20 -3.45 -7.14
CA LYS A 665 16.34 -4.36 -7.27
C LYS A 665 17.44 -3.82 -8.19
N SER A 666 17.15 -2.83 -9.04
CA SER A 666 18.18 -2.19 -9.88
C SER A 666 18.96 -1.08 -9.17
N ASP A 667 18.47 -0.59 -8.03
CA ASP A 667 19.13 0.45 -7.24
C ASP A 667 19.93 -0.19 -6.09
N ALA A 668 21.26 -0.09 -6.16
CA ALA A 668 22.17 -0.66 -5.17
C ALA A 668 21.90 -0.13 -3.75
N HIS A 669 21.36 1.08 -3.60
CA HIS A 669 21.05 1.69 -2.30
C HIS A 669 19.94 0.96 -1.53
N ASN A 670 19.12 0.17 -2.21
CA ASN A 670 18.06 -0.60 -1.55
C ASN A 670 18.61 -1.86 -0.84
N PHE A 671 19.83 -2.28 -1.16
CA PHE A 671 20.47 -3.45 -0.56
C PHE A 671 21.16 -3.09 0.75
N THR A 672 21.02 -3.95 1.76
CA THR A 672 21.73 -3.80 3.03
C THR A 672 22.76 -4.93 3.18
N PRO A 673 23.99 -4.65 3.64
CA PRO A 673 24.91 -5.71 4.04
C PRO A 673 24.25 -6.71 4.99
N GLY A 674 24.35 -8.00 4.68
CA GLY A 674 23.66 -9.07 5.39
C GLY A 674 22.42 -9.63 4.68
N ASP A 675 21.85 -8.90 3.71
CA ASP A 675 20.77 -9.43 2.87
C ASP A 675 21.21 -10.69 2.11
N ILE A 676 20.26 -11.56 1.82
CA ILE A 676 20.46 -12.79 1.05
C ILE A 676 19.80 -12.62 -0.31
N VAL A 677 20.60 -12.70 -1.36
CA VAL A 677 20.14 -12.77 -2.75
C VAL A 677 19.96 -14.23 -3.12
N GLN A 678 18.74 -14.62 -3.48
CA GLN A 678 18.44 -15.97 -3.95
C GLN A 678 17.99 -15.97 -5.40
N PHE A 679 18.72 -16.68 -6.26
CA PHE A 679 18.43 -16.76 -7.69
C PHE A 679 17.28 -17.72 -7.98
N SER A 680 16.22 -17.23 -8.61
CA SER A 680 15.09 -18.04 -9.10
C SER A 680 15.38 -18.64 -10.49
N GLN A 681 16.31 -18.04 -11.24
CA GLN A 681 16.77 -18.47 -12.56
C GLN A 681 18.30 -18.34 -12.69
N ASN A 682 18.89 -18.94 -13.73
CA ASN A 682 20.32 -18.78 -14.00
C ASN A 682 20.63 -17.34 -14.44
N ALA A 683 21.74 -16.78 -13.99
CA ALA A 683 22.25 -15.49 -14.42
C ALA A 683 23.77 -15.57 -14.66
N PRO A 684 24.41 -14.57 -15.31
CA PRO A 684 25.85 -14.60 -15.55
C PRO A 684 26.65 -14.80 -14.26
N GLY A 685 27.24 -15.99 -14.10
CA GLY A 685 27.97 -16.34 -12.89
C GLY A 685 27.12 -16.79 -11.68
N PHE A 686 25.83 -17.02 -11.85
CA PHE A 686 24.92 -17.45 -10.78
C PHE A 686 24.00 -18.58 -11.27
N VAL A 687 23.83 -19.61 -10.45
CA VAL A 687 23.00 -20.78 -10.77
C VAL A 687 21.66 -20.67 -10.06
N ARG A 688 20.59 -21.13 -10.71
CA ARG A 688 19.25 -21.23 -10.13
C ARG A 688 19.30 -21.95 -8.78
N GLY A 689 18.67 -21.35 -7.77
CA GLY A 689 18.57 -21.85 -6.40
C GLY A 689 19.70 -21.38 -5.48
N SER A 690 20.82 -20.88 -6.03
CA SER A 690 21.96 -20.42 -5.22
C SER A 690 21.60 -19.20 -4.36
N GLN A 691 22.16 -19.17 -3.14
CA GLN A 691 22.02 -18.08 -2.17
C GLN A 691 23.36 -17.37 -2.00
N TRP A 692 23.32 -16.04 -1.94
CA TRP A 692 24.51 -15.20 -1.81
C TRP A 692 24.24 -14.07 -0.82
N LYS A 693 25.15 -13.85 0.12
CA LYS A 693 25.03 -12.80 1.12
C LYS A 693 25.63 -11.50 0.62
N VAL A 694 24.88 -10.41 0.69
CA VAL A 694 25.37 -9.06 0.39
C VAL A 694 26.46 -8.71 1.41
N VAL A 695 27.66 -8.43 0.93
CA VAL A 695 28.80 -8.02 1.77
C VAL A 695 29.04 -6.51 1.70
N HIS A 696 28.73 -5.90 0.56
CA HIS A 696 28.86 -4.46 0.36
C HIS A 696 27.84 -3.99 -0.68
N ALA A 697 27.20 -2.87 -0.42
CA ALA A 697 26.36 -2.15 -1.35
C ALA A 697 26.92 -0.73 -1.48
N GLY A 698 27.52 -0.42 -2.62
CA GLY A 698 28.03 0.91 -2.95
C GLY A 698 27.04 1.69 -3.80
N ASP A 699 27.46 2.84 -4.33
CA ASP A 699 26.59 3.75 -5.08
C ASP A 699 26.07 3.13 -6.41
N SER A 700 26.83 2.22 -7.04
CA SER A 700 26.51 1.62 -8.35
C SER A 700 26.60 0.10 -8.43
N ALA A 701 27.12 -0.57 -7.40
CA ALA A 701 27.37 -2.00 -7.44
C ALA A 701 27.12 -2.67 -6.09
N VAL A 702 26.62 -3.91 -6.14
CA VAL A 702 26.41 -4.76 -4.97
C VAL A 702 27.35 -5.95 -5.07
N GLN A 703 28.19 -6.15 -4.05
CA GLN A 703 29.04 -7.32 -3.93
C GLN A 703 28.35 -8.36 -3.04
N VAL A 704 28.31 -9.60 -3.53
CA VAL A 704 27.68 -10.72 -2.86
C VAL A 704 28.66 -11.88 -2.71
N ARG A 705 28.52 -12.66 -1.63
CA ARG A 705 29.42 -13.76 -1.29
C ARG A 705 28.65 -15.04 -1.00
N ASN A 706 29.09 -16.18 -1.53
CA ASN A 706 28.52 -17.49 -1.23
C ASN A 706 29.18 -18.13 0.01
N ASP A 707 28.71 -19.31 0.41
CA ASP A 707 29.21 -20.04 1.58
C ASP A 707 30.67 -20.51 1.43
N ASP A 708 31.14 -20.73 0.19
CA ASP A 708 32.55 -21.07 -0.11
C ASP A 708 33.50 -19.86 -0.03
N GLY A 709 32.98 -18.66 0.30
CA GLY A 709 33.75 -17.43 0.40
C GLY A 709 34.00 -16.71 -0.93
N THR A 710 33.50 -17.23 -2.05
CA THR A 710 33.62 -16.60 -3.37
C THR A 710 32.78 -15.33 -3.40
N THR A 711 33.40 -14.20 -3.77
CA THR A 711 32.71 -12.91 -3.93
C THR A 711 32.49 -12.61 -5.41
N ARG A 712 31.31 -12.10 -5.76
CA ARG A 712 30.93 -11.70 -7.12
C ARG A 712 30.11 -10.41 -7.08
N THR A 713 30.14 -9.66 -8.17
CA THR A 713 29.25 -8.51 -8.37
C THR A 713 27.88 -8.99 -8.82
N LEU A 714 26.83 -8.48 -8.19
CA LEU A 714 25.45 -8.81 -8.50
C LEU A 714 25.03 -8.15 -9.83
N PRO A 715 24.46 -8.89 -10.79
CA PRO A 715 23.99 -8.34 -12.06
C PRO A 715 22.64 -7.65 -11.86
N LEU A 716 22.66 -6.37 -11.47
CA LEU A 716 21.46 -5.55 -11.23
C LEU A 716 20.57 -5.41 -12.48
N ASP A 717 21.14 -5.58 -13.68
CA ASP A 717 20.45 -5.61 -14.97
C ASP A 717 19.64 -6.92 -15.20
N LYS A 718 19.85 -7.94 -14.35
CA LYS A 718 19.15 -9.25 -14.38
C LYS A 718 18.24 -9.43 -13.15
N ARG A 719 17.66 -8.33 -12.68
CA ARG A 719 16.78 -8.21 -11.51
C ARG A 719 15.55 -9.12 -11.49
N ASP A 720 15.05 -9.55 -12.65
CA ASP A 720 13.94 -10.49 -12.80
C ASP A 720 14.32 -11.93 -12.39
N ARG A 721 15.61 -12.22 -12.20
CA ARG A 721 16.15 -13.57 -11.95
C ARG A 721 16.44 -13.88 -10.49
N PHE A 722 16.27 -12.92 -9.58
CA PHE A 722 16.55 -13.12 -8.16
C PHE A 722 15.58 -12.37 -7.25
N ASP A 723 15.49 -12.86 -6.02
CA ASP A 723 14.79 -12.22 -4.90
C ASP A 723 15.81 -11.74 -3.87
N VAL A 724 15.48 -10.65 -3.17
CA VAL A 724 16.26 -10.13 -2.05
C VAL A 724 15.52 -10.45 -0.75
N LEU A 725 16.23 -11.11 0.16
CA LEU A 725 15.69 -11.63 1.41
C LEU A 725 16.46 -11.02 2.59
N SER A 726 15.79 -10.75 3.70
CA SER A 726 16.45 -10.49 4.98
C SER A 726 16.52 -11.77 5.82
N GLU A 727 17.63 -11.95 6.53
CA GLU A 727 17.84 -13.08 7.44
C GLU A 727 17.45 -12.70 8.87
N SER A 728 16.73 -13.60 9.53
CA SER A 728 16.34 -13.50 10.94
C SER A 728 16.32 -14.90 11.55
N THR A 729 15.89 -15.01 12.81
CA THR A 729 15.65 -16.30 13.46
C THR A 729 14.19 -16.46 13.83
N ILE A 730 13.73 -17.71 13.82
CA ILE A 730 12.41 -18.10 14.31
C ILE A 730 12.60 -19.12 15.43
N PRO A 731 12.02 -18.89 16.61
CA PRO A 731 12.22 -19.79 17.72
C PRO A 731 11.16 -20.90 17.66
N LEU A 732 11.60 -22.16 17.75
CA LEU A 732 10.75 -23.33 17.52
C LEU A 732 10.81 -24.36 18.65
N SER A 733 9.66 -24.96 18.90
CA SER A 733 9.45 -26.01 19.88
C SER A 733 8.68 -27.18 19.26
N LYS A 734 8.82 -28.37 19.86
CA LYS A 734 7.97 -29.52 19.49
C LYS A 734 6.49 -29.13 19.67
N GLY A 735 5.67 -29.40 18.66
CA GLY A 735 4.25 -29.05 18.63
C GLY A 735 3.93 -27.74 17.90
N ASP A 736 4.93 -26.91 17.57
CA ASP A 736 4.70 -25.69 16.79
C ASP A 736 4.09 -26.02 15.42
N GLN A 737 3.24 -25.12 14.94
CA GLN A 737 2.78 -25.16 13.55
C GLN A 737 3.64 -24.22 12.71
N LEU A 738 4.18 -24.74 11.62
CA LEU A 738 5.02 -24.03 10.66
C LEU A 738 4.37 -23.96 9.30
N ARG A 739 4.51 -22.82 8.64
CA ARG A 739 4.15 -22.60 7.25
C ARG A 739 5.40 -22.50 6.39
N ILE A 740 5.44 -23.23 5.28
CA ILE A 740 6.46 -23.09 4.25
C ILE A 740 6.20 -21.81 3.45
N THR A 741 7.20 -20.94 3.26
CA THR A 741 7.03 -19.64 2.59
C THR A 741 7.54 -19.60 1.15
N ARG A 742 8.23 -20.66 0.70
CA ARG A 742 8.72 -20.83 -0.68
C ARG A 742 8.70 -22.30 -1.08
N ASN A 743 8.41 -22.58 -2.34
CA ASN A 743 8.56 -23.94 -2.88
C ASN A 743 10.01 -24.41 -2.75
N GLY A 744 10.21 -25.67 -2.41
CA GLY A 744 11.52 -26.27 -2.28
C GLY A 744 11.43 -27.79 -2.15
N PHE A 745 12.49 -28.37 -1.61
CA PHE A 745 12.56 -29.80 -1.32
C PHE A 745 13.09 -30.00 0.08
N ASP A 746 12.69 -31.10 0.71
CA ASP A 746 13.28 -31.55 1.96
C ASP A 746 14.60 -32.32 1.69
N ALA A 747 15.25 -32.79 2.76
CA ALA A 747 16.51 -33.53 2.70
C ALA A 747 16.43 -34.83 1.88
N GLU A 748 15.23 -35.41 1.74
CA GLU A 748 14.96 -36.64 0.97
C GLU A 748 14.45 -36.34 -0.45
N LYS A 749 14.58 -35.09 -0.92
CA LYS A 749 14.09 -34.60 -2.23
C LYS A 749 12.58 -34.69 -2.40
N LYS A 750 11.83 -34.72 -1.30
CA LYS A 750 10.37 -34.61 -1.33
C LYS A 750 9.96 -33.14 -1.53
N PRO A 751 9.00 -32.83 -2.40
CA PRO A 751 8.59 -31.46 -2.65
C PRO A 751 7.90 -30.84 -1.42
N LEU A 752 8.32 -29.63 -1.07
CA LEU A 752 7.69 -28.72 -0.11
C LEU A 752 7.01 -27.59 -0.88
N ASN A 753 5.73 -27.33 -0.63
CA ASN A 753 5.01 -26.28 -1.35
C ASN A 753 4.81 -25.05 -0.46
N ASN A 754 4.91 -23.87 -1.05
CA ASN A 754 4.56 -22.61 -0.39
C ASN A 754 3.09 -22.66 0.08
N GLY A 755 2.88 -22.34 1.36
CA GLY A 755 1.60 -22.36 2.03
C GLY A 755 1.29 -23.65 2.79
N ASP A 756 2.10 -24.71 2.64
CA ASP A 756 1.93 -25.94 3.42
C ASP A 756 2.09 -25.65 4.91
N ILE A 757 1.14 -26.13 5.72
CA ILE A 757 1.19 -26.07 7.19
C ILE A 757 1.57 -27.44 7.73
N LEU A 758 2.67 -27.49 8.48
CA LEU A 758 3.26 -28.71 9.03
C LEU A 758 3.48 -28.55 10.55
N THR A 759 3.34 -29.64 11.30
CA THR A 759 3.61 -29.66 12.74
C THR A 759 5.05 -30.06 13.01
N VAL A 760 5.71 -29.36 13.93
CA VAL A 760 7.07 -29.65 14.38
C VAL A 760 7.08 -30.89 15.29
N LEU A 761 7.69 -31.98 14.83
CA LEU A 761 7.90 -33.19 15.64
C LEU A 761 9.14 -33.06 16.52
N SER A 762 10.22 -32.50 15.97
CA SER A 762 11.47 -32.27 16.70
C SER A 762 12.31 -31.20 16.01
N VAL A 763 13.02 -30.40 16.82
CA VAL A 763 14.06 -29.49 16.36
C VAL A 763 15.39 -29.99 16.91
N TYR A 764 16.37 -30.20 16.03
CA TYR A 764 17.69 -30.67 16.42
C TYR A 764 18.59 -29.47 16.79
N LYS A 765 19.60 -29.68 17.64
CA LYS A 765 20.59 -28.64 17.98
C LYS A 765 21.34 -28.09 16.76
N SER A 766 21.42 -28.87 15.68
CA SER A 766 22.03 -28.45 14.41
C SER A 766 21.16 -27.48 13.61
N GLY A 767 19.94 -27.17 14.05
CA GLY A 767 18.97 -26.36 13.29
C GLY A 767 18.10 -27.15 12.30
N ARG A 768 18.36 -28.45 12.10
CA ARG A 768 17.47 -29.32 11.30
C ARG A 768 16.13 -29.49 12.00
N ILE A 769 15.08 -29.69 11.20
CA ILE A 769 13.70 -29.77 11.69
C ILE A 769 13.01 -30.99 11.11
N LYS A 770 12.36 -31.77 11.96
CA LYS A 770 11.46 -32.86 11.54
C LYS A 770 10.02 -32.39 11.62
N LEU A 771 9.33 -32.46 10.50
CA LEU A 771 7.96 -31.96 10.35
C LEU A 771 7.01 -33.07 9.94
N GLN A 772 5.72 -32.89 10.25
CA GLN A 772 4.66 -33.78 9.81
C GLN A 772 3.48 -32.99 9.26
N ASN A 773 2.96 -33.44 8.11
CA ASN A 773 1.65 -33.01 7.64
C ASN A 773 0.56 -33.74 8.42
N GLN A 774 -0.33 -32.99 9.08
CA GLN A 774 -1.36 -33.59 9.94
C GLN A 774 -2.41 -34.41 9.18
N GLN A 775 -2.70 -34.06 7.92
CA GLN A 775 -3.68 -34.75 7.09
C GLN A 775 -3.06 -36.01 6.47
N SER A 776 -2.01 -35.84 5.64
CA SER A 776 -1.40 -36.97 4.92
C SER A 776 -0.49 -37.84 5.78
N LYS A 777 -0.20 -37.43 7.01
CA LYS A 777 0.77 -38.07 7.94
C LYS A 777 2.21 -38.14 7.43
N ASN A 778 2.47 -37.57 6.26
CA ASN A 778 3.77 -37.45 5.64
C ASN A 778 4.76 -36.73 6.56
N ILE A 779 5.94 -37.34 6.72
CA ILE A 779 7.07 -36.75 7.43
C ILE A 779 7.99 -36.07 6.42
N TYR A 780 8.58 -34.96 6.86
CA TYR A 780 9.58 -34.18 6.11
C TYR A 780 10.77 -33.87 7.03
N THR A 781 11.96 -33.82 6.46
CA THR A 781 13.17 -33.41 7.18
C THR A 781 13.78 -32.19 6.49
N ILE A 782 13.78 -31.04 7.16
CA ILE A 782 14.29 -29.78 6.61
C ILE A 782 15.68 -29.50 7.18
N ASP A 783 16.60 -29.11 6.29
CA ASP A 783 17.96 -28.71 6.64
C ASP A 783 18.02 -27.31 7.27
N ALA A 784 19.07 -27.05 8.04
CA ALA A 784 19.20 -25.84 8.86
C ALA A 784 19.29 -24.54 8.03
N ASP A 785 19.70 -24.65 6.77
CA ASP A 785 19.90 -23.56 5.82
C ASP A 785 18.65 -23.21 5.00
N PHE A 786 17.61 -24.04 5.03
CA PHE A 786 16.40 -23.88 4.21
C PHE A 786 15.75 -22.49 4.37
N GLY A 787 15.57 -22.02 5.62
CA GLY A 787 15.18 -20.66 5.96
C GLY A 787 13.76 -20.20 5.57
N HIS A 788 13.10 -20.83 4.60
CA HIS A 788 11.79 -20.40 4.07
C HIS A 788 10.61 -20.88 4.93
N LEU A 789 10.56 -20.37 6.16
CA LEU A 789 9.65 -20.79 7.22
C LEU A 789 8.97 -19.60 7.89
N ALA A 790 7.74 -19.78 8.37
CA ALA A 790 7.06 -18.86 9.26
C ALA A 790 6.20 -19.64 10.26
N HIS A 791 5.86 -19.06 11.41
CA HIS A 791 4.83 -19.66 12.26
C HIS A 791 3.49 -19.70 11.50
N ALA A 792 2.67 -20.70 11.82
CA ALA A 792 1.34 -20.87 11.25
C ALA A 792 0.21 -20.70 12.28
N HIS A 793 0.54 -20.33 13.53
CA HIS A 793 -0.44 -20.08 14.59
C HIS A 793 -1.35 -18.89 14.26
N CYS A 794 -0.80 -17.86 13.63
CA CYS A 794 -1.53 -16.76 12.99
C CYS A 794 -1.04 -16.58 11.56
N ILE A 795 -1.97 -16.29 10.63
CA ILE A 795 -1.64 -16.07 9.21
C ILE A 795 -2.37 -14.84 8.68
N THR A 796 -1.93 -14.32 7.53
CA THR A 796 -2.64 -13.24 6.84
C THR A 796 -3.88 -13.74 6.13
N SER A 797 -4.83 -12.83 5.84
CA SER A 797 -6.05 -13.16 5.08
C SER A 797 -5.73 -13.74 3.69
N TYR A 798 -4.68 -13.23 3.02
CA TYR A 798 -4.16 -13.79 1.76
C TYR A 798 -3.72 -15.25 1.92
N ALA A 799 -2.99 -15.58 2.99
CA ALA A 799 -2.55 -16.95 3.28
C ALA A 799 -3.69 -17.85 3.80
N ALA A 800 -4.80 -17.25 4.25
CA ALA A 800 -6.01 -17.94 4.69
C ALA A 800 -6.99 -18.22 3.54
N GLN A 801 -6.82 -17.58 2.37
CA GLN A 801 -7.71 -17.77 1.24
C GLN A 801 -7.77 -19.24 0.81
N GLY A 802 -8.98 -19.71 0.50
CA GLY A 802 -9.27 -21.12 0.22
C GLY A 802 -9.42 -22.01 1.47
N LYS A 803 -9.01 -21.56 2.67
CA LYS A 803 -9.19 -22.37 3.91
C LYS A 803 -10.62 -22.35 4.42
N THR A 804 -10.97 -23.40 5.16
CA THR A 804 -12.21 -23.53 5.92
C THR A 804 -11.89 -24.16 7.27
N VAL A 805 -12.37 -23.56 8.36
CA VAL A 805 -12.25 -24.07 9.74
C VAL A 805 -13.57 -23.89 10.48
N ASP A 806 -13.71 -24.49 11.65
CA ASP A 806 -14.94 -24.37 12.44
C ASP A 806 -15.09 -22.96 12.99
N GLU A 807 -14.04 -22.41 13.62
CA GLU A 807 -14.05 -21.06 14.19
C GLU A 807 -12.84 -20.21 13.74
N VAL A 808 -13.07 -18.93 13.46
CA VAL A 808 -12.02 -17.98 13.05
C VAL A 808 -11.89 -16.87 14.09
N PHE A 809 -10.65 -16.50 14.39
CA PHE A 809 -10.27 -15.44 15.32
C PHE A 809 -9.52 -14.37 14.54
N VAL A 810 -10.12 -13.21 14.34
CA VAL A 810 -9.52 -12.09 13.60
C VAL A 810 -8.93 -11.10 14.58
N TYR A 811 -7.61 -10.96 14.60
CA TYR A 811 -6.89 -9.99 15.40
C TYR A 811 -6.68 -8.70 14.60
N GLN A 812 -7.44 -7.66 14.95
CA GLN A 812 -7.56 -6.44 14.15
C GLN A 812 -7.56 -5.15 15.01
N PRO A 813 -6.46 -4.87 15.73
CA PRO A 813 -6.26 -3.58 16.39
C PRO A 813 -6.08 -2.44 15.37
N ALA A 814 -6.17 -1.18 15.83
CA ALA A 814 -6.09 0.02 15.00
C ALA A 814 -4.83 0.09 14.13
N ALA A 815 -3.72 -0.42 14.65
CA ALA A 815 -2.46 -0.62 13.92
C ALA A 815 -2.59 -1.38 12.58
N THR A 816 -3.65 -2.19 12.42
CA THR A 816 -3.89 -3.01 11.22
C THR A 816 -4.84 -2.36 10.21
N PHE A 817 -5.53 -1.27 10.57
CA PHE A 817 -6.53 -0.62 9.73
C PHE A 817 -5.98 -0.10 8.39
N PRO A 818 -4.73 0.41 8.28
CA PRO A 818 -4.17 0.77 6.99
C PRO A 818 -4.13 -0.39 5.97
N ALA A 819 -3.99 -1.63 6.45
CA ALA A 819 -3.98 -2.86 5.68
C ALA A 819 -5.38 -3.53 5.58
N THR A 820 -6.41 -2.91 6.16
CA THR A 820 -7.79 -3.40 6.14
C THR A 820 -8.56 -2.77 4.98
N ASP A 821 -9.36 -3.60 4.31
CA ASP A 821 -10.33 -3.22 3.30
C ASP A 821 -11.48 -4.25 3.24
N ALA A 822 -12.49 -3.98 2.41
CA ALA A 822 -13.66 -4.85 2.29
C ALA A 822 -13.32 -6.30 1.86
N LYS A 823 -12.30 -6.49 1.01
CA LYS A 823 -11.89 -7.81 0.52
C LYS A 823 -11.17 -8.59 1.63
N GLN A 824 -10.27 -7.94 2.34
CA GLN A 824 -9.56 -8.48 3.50
C GLN A 824 -10.54 -8.92 4.59
N PHE A 825 -11.49 -8.05 4.92
CA PHE A 825 -12.50 -8.34 5.94
C PHE A 825 -13.40 -9.51 5.52
N TYR A 826 -13.91 -9.49 4.27
CA TYR A 826 -14.72 -10.57 3.73
C TYR A 826 -13.98 -11.91 3.71
N VAL A 827 -12.73 -11.94 3.22
CA VAL A 827 -11.94 -13.18 3.19
C VAL A 827 -11.75 -13.73 4.59
N SER A 828 -11.42 -12.87 5.57
CA SER A 828 -11.18 -13.28 6.96
C SER A 828 -12.43 -13.89 7.59
N VAL A 829 -13.57 -13.19 7.50
CA VAL A 829 -14.85 -13.65 8.08
C VAL A 829 -15.36 -14.92 7.41
N SER A 830 -15.27 -15.00 6.08
CA SER A 830 -15.85 -16.11 5.30
C SER A 830 -15.18 -17.46 5.50
N ARG A 831 -14.00 -17.55 6.14
CA ARG A 831 -13.31 -18.84 6.37
C ARG A 831 -13.97 -19.71 7.44
N ALA A 832 -14.75 -19.11 8.35
CA ALA A 832 -15.39 -19.82 9.44
C ALA A 832 -16.64 -20.59 8.98
N ARG A 833 -16.83 -21.79 9.51
CA ARG A 833 -18.03 -22.62 9.30
C ARG A 833 -19.10 -22.35 10.35
N ASP A 834 -18.69 -22.25 11.62
CA ASP A 834 -19.60 -22.16 12.76
C ASP A 834 -19.69 -20.73 13.29
N ALA A 835 -18.54 -20.11 13.58
CA ALA A 835 -18.47 -18.80 14.22
C ALA A 835 -17.20 -18.02 13.85
N VAL A 836 -17.31 -16.69 13.85
CA VAL A 836 -16.19 -15.77 13.75
C VAL A 836 -16.14 -14.90 15.01
N HIS A 837 -14.93 -14.58 15.46
CA HIS A 837 -14.65 -13.70 16.59
C HIS A 837 -13.61 -12.67 16.13
N ILE A 838 -13.96 -11.39 16.15
CA ILE A 838 -13.15 -10.26 15.69
C ILE A 838 -12.78 -9.42 16.91
N TYR A 839 -11.49 -9.19 17.12
CA TYR A 839 -10.96 -8.46 18.27
C TYR A 839 -10.36 -7.15 17.77
N THR A 840 -10.92 -6.04 18.24
CA THR A 840 -10.51 -4.68 17.86
C THR A 840 -10.58 -3.73 19.06
N ASP A 841 -9.83 -2.64 19.00
CA ASP A 841 -9.79 -1.54 19.97
C ASP A 841 -10.61 -0.32 19.53
N ASP A 842 -11.06 -0.28 18.27
CA ASP A 842 -11.93 0.77 17.74
C ASP A 842 -12.88 0.20 16.66
N LYS A 843 -14.13 -0.06 17.05
CA LYS A 843 -15.14 -0.61 16.15
C LYS A 843 -15.55 0.37 15.04
N GLU A 844 -15.58 1.67 15.34
CA GLU A 844 -16.03 2.68 14.38
C GLU A 844 -15.01 2.86 13.27
N ASP A 845 -13.73 2.98 13.61
CA ASP A 845 -12.67 3.15 12.63
C ASP A 845 -12.39 1.83 11.88
N LEU A 846 -12.55 0.67 12.54
CA LEU A 846 -12.56 -0.63 11.85
C LEU A 846 -13.64 -0.68 10.77
N LEU A 847 -14.88 -0.27 11.08
CA LEU A 847 -15.96 -0.24 10.10
C LEU A 847 -15.62 0.71 8.94
N HIS A 848 -15.12 1.91 9.24
CA HIS A 848 -14.74 2.89 8.23
C HIS A 848 -13.71 2.31 7.24
N HIS A 849 -12.70 1.60 7.74
CA HIS A 849 -11.69 0.94 6.90
C HIS A 849 -12.22 -0.31 6.19
N ALA A 850 -12.98 -1.17 6.87
CA ALA A 850 -13.54 -2.39 6.29
C ALA A 850 -14.60 -2.11 5.21
N ALA A 851 -15.26 -0.94 5.24
CA ALA A 851 -16.21 -0.53 4.22
C ALA A 851 -15.54 -0.05 2.91
N GLU A 852 -14.23 0.24 2.92
CA GLU A 852 -13.51 0.69 1.73
C GLU A 852 -13.33 -0.45 0.71
N LEU A 853 -14.02 -0.34 -0.43
CA LEU A 853 -13.73 -1.14 -1.62
C LEU A 853 -12.51 -0.55 -2.35
N ARG A 854 -11.34 -1.12 -2.10
CA ARG A 854 -10.07 -0.77 -2.78
C ARG A 854 -9.88 -1.56 -4.08
N ASP A 855 -10.92 -1.60 -4.91
CA ASP A 855 -10.81 -2.20 -6.24
C ASP A 855 -9.75 -1.45 -7.05
N ARG A 856 -8.82 -2.21 -7.64
CA ARG A 856 -7.79 -1.65 -8.51
C ARG A 856 -8.45 -1.26 -9.82
N GLN A 857 -8.59 0.04 -10.06
CA GLN A 857 -9.05 0.58 -11.34
C GLN A 857 -8.15 0.09 -12.47
N SER A 858 -8.76 -0.38 -13.55
CA SER A 858 -8.04 -0.80 -14.76
C SER A 858 -7.70 0.41 -15.64
N ALA A 859 -6.66 0.30 -16.46
CA ALA A 859 -6.29 1.32 -17.44
C ALA A 859 -7.42 1.59 -18.45
N LEU A 860 -8.12 0.55 -18.89
CA LEU A 860 -9.30 0.68 -19.77
C LEU A 860 -10.45 1.42 -19.11
N GLU A 861 -10.71 1.19 -17.81
CA GLU A 861 -11.75 1.89 -17.07
C GLU A 861 -11.44 3.37 -16.91
N LEU A 862 -10.17 3.71 -16.64
CA LEU A 862 -9.73 5.10 -16.54
C LEU A 862 -10.03 5.87 -17.83
N ILE A 863 -9.64 5.32 -18.98
CA ILE A 863 -9.84 5.96 -20.28
C ILE A 863 -11.33 5.95 -20.69
N GLY A 864 -12.03 4.85 -20.46
CA GLY A 864 -13.46 4.72 -20.77
C GLY A 864 -14.32 5.72 -20.00
N ARG A 865 -14.00 5.95 -18.71
CA ARG A 865 -14.66 6.96 -17.88
C ARG A 865 -14.31 8.39 -18.30
N SER A 866 -13.07 8.66 -18.73
CA SER A 866 -12.71 9.98 -19.28
C SER A 866 -13.59 10.36 -20.46
N ARG A 867 -13.80 9.45 -21.41
CA ARG A 867 -14.70 9.69 -22.56
C ARG A 867 -16.13 9.94 -22.12
N HIS A 868 -16.59 9.28 -21.06
CA HIS A 868 -17.91 9.49 -20.49
C HIS A 868 -18.01 10.83 -19.73
N ALA A 869 -16.94 11.22 -19.02
CA ALA A 869 -16.84 12.50 -18.32
C ALA A 869 -16.73 13.68 -19.29
N GLU A 870 -15.98 13.53 -20.39
CA GLU A 870 -15.95 14.47 -21.51
C GLU A 870 -17.33 14.59 -22.16
N LEU A 871 -18.03 13.46 -22.40
CA LEU A 871 -19.41 13.46 -22.91
C LEU A 871 -20.36 14.18 -21.95
N VAL A 872 -20.28 13.91 -20.64
CA VAL A 872 -21.11 14.55 -19.61
C VAL A 872 -20.74 16.04 -19.43
N HIS A 873 -19.47 16.41 -19.55
CA HIS A 873 -19.00 17.80 -19.54
C HIS A 873 -19.47 18.56 -20.78
N HIS A 874 -19.40 17.92 -21.96
CA HIS A 874 -19.93 18.48 -23.21
C HIS A 874 -21.44 18.69 -23.12
N LEU A 875 -22.19 17.71 -22.60
CA LEU A 875 -23.63 17.81 -22.35
C LEU A 875 -24.00 18.84 -21.26
N ARG A 876 -23.08 19.16 -20.35
CA ARG A 876 -23.27 20.21 -19.31
C ARG A 876 -22.89 21.61 -19.80
N HIS A 877 -22.14 21.73 -20.89
CA HIS A 877 -21.61 23.01 -21.39
C HIS A 877 -22.09 23.37 -22.79
N THR A 878 -22.76 22.46 -23.49
CA THR A 878 -23.63 22.78 -24.62
C THR A 878 -25.05 22.89 -24.08
N THR A 879 -25.54 24.12 -23.93
CA THR A 879 -26.99 24.35 -23.89
C THR A 879 -27.53 23.92 -25.25
N PRO A 880 -28.51 23.00 -25.34
CA PRO A 880 -29.26 22.88 -26.56
C PRO A 880 -30.00 24.22 -26.72
N ASP A 881 -29.68 24.94 -27.79
CA ASP A 881 -30.50 26.02 -28.29
C ASP A 881 -31.89 25.42 -28.56
N THR A 882 -32.78 25.60 -27.59
CA THR A 882 -34.17 25.14 -27.61
C THR A 882 -35.06 26.25 -28.16
N THR A 883 -34.53 27.04 -29.09
CA THR A 883 -35.34 27.90 -29.92
C THR A 883 -35.80 27.08 -31.14
N PRO A 884 -37.06 26.62 -31.20
CA PRO A 884 -37.56 25.98 -32.42
C PRO A 884 -37.47 26.98 -33.59
N PRO A 885 -37.12 26.53 -34.80
CA PRO A 885 -37.08 27.40 -35.96
C PRO A 885 -38.44 28.08 -36.15
N ALA A 886 -38.44 29.40 -36.31
CA ALA A 886 -39.65 30.19 -36.49
C ALA A 886 -40.48 29.63 -37.66
N PRO A 887 -41.81 29.50 -37.50
CA PRO A 887 -42.66 29.01 -38.58
C PRO A 887 -42.61 29.98 -39.77
N PRO A 888 -42.59 29.48 -41.02
CA PRO A 888 -42.56 30.34 -42.20
C PRO A 888 -43.82 31.21 -42.26
N PRO A 889 -43.73 32.46 -42.77
CA PRO A 889 -44.87 33.37 -42.81
C PRO A 889 -46.00 32.81 -43.69
N PRO A 890 -47.27 33.06 -43.34
CA PRO A 890 -48.40 32.48 -44.05
C PRO A 890 -48.44 32.97 -45.50
N ARG A 891 -48.49 32.01 -46.43
CA ARG A 891 -48.71 32.26 -47.86
C ARG A 891 -50.05 32.96 -48.05
N LYS A 892 -50.02 34.19 -48.57
CA LYS A 892 -51.21 34.86 -49.10
C LYS A 892 -51.76 34.04 -50.25
N GLY A 893 -52.96 33.50 -50.07
CA GLY A 893 -53.77 33.01 -51.18
C GLY A 893 -54.03 34.16 -52.15
N ARG A 894 -53.70 33.93 -53.43
CA ARG A 894 -54.37 34.59 -54.53
C ARG A 894 -54.98 33.49 -55.38
N ASP A 895 -56.31 33.53 -55.41
CA ASP A 895 -57.13 32.96 -56.45
C ASP A 895 -56.63 33.36 -57.84
N GLY A 896 -56.79 32.45 -58.80
CA GLY A 896 -56.79 32.81 -60.22
C GLY A 896 -56.14 31.77 -61.13
N HIS A 897 -57.00 30.91 -61.69
CA HIS A 897 -56.95 30.32 -63.04
C HIS A 897 -55.70 29.54 -63.52
N GLU A 898 -55.90 28.22 -63.72
CA GLU A 898 -55.95 27.51 -65.03
C GLU A 898 -54.85 27.72 -66.10
N PRO A 899 -54.66 26.77 -67.05
CA PRO A 899 -54.04 25.46 -66.88
C PRO A 899 -52.96 25.21 -67.99
N GLU A 900 -52.57 23.96 -68.17
CA GLU A 900 -52.05 23.32 -69.39
C GLU A 900 -50.57 22.87 -69.43
N ILE A 901 -50.50 21.55 -69.67
CA ILE A 901 -49.41 20.65 -70.12
C ILE A 901 -48.49 20.08 -69.03
#